data_AF-A0A7V9KIB5-F1
#
_entry.id   AF-A0A7V9KIB5-F1
#
_cell.length_a   1.000
_cell.length_b   1.000
_cell.length_c   1.000
_cell.angle_alpha   90.00
_cell.angle_beta   90.00
_cell.angle_gamma   90.00
#
_symmetry.space_group_name_H-M   'P 1'
#
loop_
_entity.id
_entity.type
_entity.pdbx_description
1 polymer ?
#
loop_
_entity_poly.entity_id
_entity_poly.type
_entity_poly.pdbx_seq_one_letter_code
_entity_poly.pdbx_strand_id
1 'polypeptide(L)'
;MDVLILVARLVLAAVFLVSGLAKLFDLAGSQKAMRDFGLPEPVARIAGLGLPVAELLVAVLLLPTVTAPWAGWGAVVLLAAFIAGISYNLARGNTPDCHCFGQLQSEPIGPATLIRNGVLVAIALFIGIAGAAYGPGPSIVDWTQNMDGLAWVVLIGGLIIIAALAGVVWMLVHLLGQNGRLLVRLDRIEDALADADIALDEEEEDEDAFEEGLPFGSPAPAFGLTGLHGERMTLDALRAAGNPVLLVFTDPTCRPCNALLPDIGKWQREYRSKLTVALISRGSPEDYLAKSAEHGLTNVLLQEKSEVADAYQSGGTPTGLLVSADGMIGSGLAPGSDAIRRLVTQAIENKVAIPIKAAAKKPAPAPAAARGADKIGTAAPEVALPNLAGETVTLADFKGAPTALLFWNPGCGFCQRMIPELKAWEENPPADAPKLLVVSTGDAERNAEMGLKSPIVLDSGFNTGRAFGASGTPSALLINAEGEIATGVAVGAPGVLGILRNDAPTPAPVIFEDEDDEEDEADPEGPPIGSAAPAVRLPDLDGNMIDLADHRGTRTLLLFWNPGCGFCERMLPEIKKWEQKPPKGAPKLVVVSSGSAEANRAQGLRSLTLLDDEFAVGSDFGSDGTPSAIMIDAQGRVASGLVVGAPEVMKLAKSTRDPAPPVKV
;
A
#
# COMPACT_ATOMS: atom_id res chain seq x y z
N MET A 1 -3.22 -51.48 -38.74
CA MET A 1 -1.79 -51.20 -38.96
C MET A 1 -1.61 -49.94 -39.81
N ASP A 2 -2.29 -49.86 -40.95
CA ASP A 2 -2.23 -48.73 -41.89
C ASP A 2 -2.55 -47.35 -41.31
N VAL A 3 -3.63 -47.23 -40.55
CA VAL A 3 -4.01 -45.96 -39.89
C VAL A 3 -2.97 -45.53 -38.85
N LEU A 4 -2.38 -46.48 -38.12
CA LEU A 4 -1.32 -46.21 -37.15
C LEU A 4 -0.04 -45.70 -37.83
N ILE A 5 0.34 -46.28 -38.98
CA ILE A 5 1.49 -45.82 -39.77
C ILE A 5 1.22 -44.39 -40.31
N LEU A 6 0.01 -44.12 -40.80
CA LEU A 6 -0.37 -42.79 -41.27
C LEU A 6 -0.33 -41.74 -40.15
N VAL A 7 -0.93 -42.04 -39.00
CA VAL A 7 -0.92 -41.14 -37.83
C VAL A 7 0.51 -40.90 -37.35
N ALA A 8 1.34 -41.94 -37.25
CA ALA A 8 2.74 -41.82 -36.87
C ALA A 8 3.51 -40.90 -37.84
N ARG A 9 3.31 -41.06 -39.15
CA ARG A 9 3.93 -40.21 -40.19
C ARG A 9 3.49 -38.76 -40.08
N LEU A 10 2.20 -38.51 -39.88
CA LEU A 10 1.64 -37.17 -39.75
C LEU A 10 2.13 -36.45 -38.49
N VAL A 11 2.15 -37.16 -37.36
CA VAL A 11 2.67 -36.61 -36.10
C VAL A 11 4.15 -36.27 -36.24
N LEU A 12 4.96 -37.19 -36.76
CA LEU A 12 6.40 -36.95 -36.93
C LEU A 12 6.68 -35.83 -37.95
N ALA A 13 5.96 -35.79 -39.07
CA ALA A 13 6.07 -34.72 -40.06
C ALA A 13 5.70 -33.36 -39.47
N ALA A 14 4.63 -33.26 -38.69
CA ALA A 14 4.22 -32.02 -38.03
C ALA A 14 5.29 -31.53 -37.03
N VAL A 15 5.86 -32.44 -36.22
CA VAL A 15 6.93 -32.10 -35.27
C VAL A 15 8.15 -31.54 -36.00
N PHE A 16 8.62 -32.22 -37.05
CA PHE A 16 9.77 -31.76 -37.85
C PHE A 16 9.50 -30.47 -38.62
N LEU A 17 8.27 -30.29 -39.12
CA LEU A 17 7.86 -29.07 -39.82
C LEU A 17 7.89 -27.85 -38.88
N VAL A 18 7.28 -27.97 -37.69
CA VAL A 18 7.27 -26.90 -36.69
C VAL A 18 8.69 -26.61 -36.20
N SER A 19 9.47 -27.66 -35.91
CA SER A 19 10.87 -27.56 -35.50
C SER A 19 11.72 -26.83 -36.54
N GLY A 20 11.66 -27.28 -37.81
CA GLY A 20 12.45 -26.73 -38.90
C GLY A 20 12.06 -25.30 -39.26
N LEU A 21 10.76 -24.98 -39.32
CA LEU A 21 10.30 -23.61 -39.57
C LEU A 21 10.73 -22.66 -38.46
N ALA A 22 10.57 -23.06 -37.19
CA ALA A 22 10.96 -22.21 -36.06
C ALA A 22 12.46 -21.90 -36.06
N LYS A 23 13.33 -22.88 -36.40
CA LYS A 23 14.77 -22.63 -36.53
C LYS A 23 15.14 -21.85 -37.79
N LEU A 24 14.38 -21.96 -38.87
CA LEU A 24 14.59 -21.16 -40.08
C LEU A 24 14.27 -19.68 -39.87
N PHE A 25 13.26 -19.37 -39.04
CA PHE A 25 12.94 -17.99 -38.64
C PHE A 25 13.92 -17.43 -37.60
N ASP A 26 14.67 -18.28 -36.91
CA ASP A 26 15.70 -17.91 -35.92
C ASP A 26 17.06 -18.57 -36.23
N LEU A 27 17.63 -18.27 -37.40
CA LEU A 27 18.93 -18.81 -37.82
C LEU A 27 20.07 -18.40 -36.88
N ALA A 28 19.99 -17.22 -36.29
CA ALA A 28 20.98 -16.75 -35.32
C ALA A 28 20.93 -17.59 -34.04
N GLY A 29 19.74 -17.87 -33.51
CA GLY A 29 19.54 -18.79 -32.38
C GLY A 29 19.97 -20.22 -32.71
N SER A 30 19.70 -20.72 -33.92
CA SER A 30 20.14 -22.05 -34.33
C SER A 30 21.67 -22.19 -34.40
N GLN A 31 22.38 -21.19 -34.93
CA GLN A 31 23.85 -21.18 -34.95
C GLN A 31 24.43 -21.06 -33.54
N LYS A 32 23.82 -20.24 -32.68
CA LYS A 32 24.21 -20.10 -31.28
C LYS A 32 24.07 -21.44 -30.54
N ALA A 33 22.94 -22.13 -30.69
CA ALA A 33 22.74 -23.44 -30.09
C ALA A 33 23.81 -24.46 -30.51
N MET A 34 24.22 -24.47 -31.79
CA MET A 34 25.31 -25.36 -32.23
C MET A 34 26.65 -25.05 -31.55
N ARG A 35 26.98 -23.77 -31.35
CA ARG A 35 28.18 -23.37 -30.60
C ARG A 35 28.09 -23.78 -29.13
N ASP A 36 26.94 -23.57 -28.51
CA ASP A 36 26.69 -23.89 -27.10
C ASP A 36 26.73 -25.41 -26.85
N PHE A 37 26.41 -26.21 -27.85
CA PHE A 37 26.60 -27.67 -27.84
C PHE A 37 28.07 -28.11 -28.01
N GLY A 38 29.00 -27.17 -28.19
CA GLY A 38 30.44 -27.42 -28.26
C GLY A 38 30.99 -27.65 -29.68
N LEU A 39 30.23 -27.33 -30.73
CA LEU A 39 30.72 -27.42 -32.11
C LEU A 39 31.65 -26.22 -32.41
N PRO A 40 32.79 -26.44 -33.08
CA PRO A 40 33.69 -25.37 -33.48
C PRO A 40 33.02 -24.41 -34.48
N GLU A 41 33.35 -23.12 -34.38
CA GLU A 41 32.78 -21.99 -35.13
C GLU A 41 32.40 -22.27 -36.60
N PRO A 42 33.27 -22.82 -37.46
CA PRO A 42 32.92 -23.11 -38.85
C PRO A 42 31.89 -24.23 -39.01
N VAL A 43 31.93 -25.24 -38.14
CA VAL A 43 30.98 -26.37 -38.16
C VAL A 43 29.64 -25.93 -37.59
N ALA A 44 29.62 -25.12 -36.53
CA ALA A 44 28.40 -24.59 -35.93
C ALA A 44 27.60 -23.75 -36.93
N ARG A 45 28.27 -22.95 -37.77
CA ARG A 45 27.62 -22.14 -38.82
C ARG A 45 26.97 -23.00 -39.90
N ILE A 46 27.66 -24.05 -40.36
CA ILE A 46 27.14 -24.98 -41.37
C ILE A 46 25.99 -25.80 -40.79
N ALA A 47 26.16 -26.34 -39.57
CA ALA A 47 25.15 -27.13 -38.89
C ALA A 47 23.89 -26.32 -38.56
N GLY A 48 24.05 -25.07 -38.09
CA GLY A 48 22.93 -24.17 -37.78
C GLY A 48 22.13 -23.73 -39.00
N LEU A 49 22.72 -23.74 -40.19
CA LEU A 49 22.00 -23.48 -41.45
C LEU A 49 21.44 -24.77 -42.07
N GLY A 50 22.18 -25.87 -41.98
CA GLY A 50 21.83 -27.15 -42.61
C GLY A 50 20.77 -27.93 -41.84
N LEU A 51 20.74 -27.84 -40.51
CA LEU A 51 19.80 -28.60 -39.68
C LEU A 51 18.33 -28.24 -39.95
N PRO A 52 17.91 -26.95 -40.00
CA PRO A 52 16.52 -26.60 -40.30
C PRO A 52 16.07 -27.13 -41.67
N VAL A 53 16.97 -27.08 -42.66
CA VAL A 53 16.69 -27.62 -44.01
C VAL A 53 16.53 -29.14 -43.96
N ALA A 54 17.40 -29.85 -43.23
CA ALA A 54 17.28 -31.30 -43.06
C ALA A 54 15.97 -31.68 -42.34
N GLU A 55 15.57 -30.93 -41.32
CA GLU A 55 14.30 -31.14 -40.60
C GLU A 55 13.08 -30.95 -41.53
N LEU A 56 13.07 -29.89 -42.34
CA LEU A 56 12.00 -29.63 -43.31
C LEU A 56 11.96 -30.69 -44.43
N LEU A 57 13.12 -31.14 -44.91
CA LEU A 57 13.20 -32.21 -45.90
C LEU A 57 12.64 -33.52 -45.35
N VAL A 58 12.98 -33.89 -44.12
CA VAL A 58 12.40 -35.06 -43.44
C VAL A 58 10.89 -34.93 -43.31
N ALA A 59 10.38 -33.75 -42.89
CA ALA A 59 8.94 -33.50 -42.77
C ALA A 59 8.20 -33.72 -44.11
N VAL A 60 8.72 -33.16 -45.20
CA VAL A 60 8.13 -33.30 -46.54
C VAL A 60 8.20 -34.75 -47.03
N LEU A 61 9.34 -35.41 -46.87
CA LEU A 61 9.55 -36.78 -47.36
C LEU A 61 8.79 -37.84 -46.57
N LEU A 62 8.25 -37.53 -45.39
CA LEU A 62 7.35 -38.41 -44.64
C LEU A 62 5.93 -38.48 -45.25
N LEU A 63 5.54 -37.52 -46.10
CA LEU A 63 4.18 -37.42 -46.66
C LEU A 63 3.92 -38.35 -47.87
N PRO A 64 4.84 -38.52 -48.84
CA PRO A 64 4.69 -39.52 -49.89
C PRO A 64 4.96 -40.92 -49.34
N THR A 65 4.12 -41.89 -49.71
CA THR A 65 4.25 -43.29 -49.30
C THR A 65 5.57 -43.92 -49.73
N VAL A 66 6.09 -43.55 -50.90
CA VAL A 66 7.34 -44.07 -51.47
C VAL A 66 8.57 -43.61 -50.67
N THR A 67 8.56 -42.38 -50.18
CA THR A 67 9.71 -41.77 -49.49
C THR A 67 9.64 -41.93 -47.97
N ALA A 68 8.47 -42.25 -47.40
CA ALA A 68 8.24 -42.29 -45.97
C ALA A 68 9.15 -43.26 -45.18
N PRO A 69 9.44 -44.50 -45.64
CA PRO A 69 10.35 -45.38 -44.90
C PRO A 69 11.78 -44.83 -44.82
N TRP A 70 12.26 -44.25 -45.92
CA TRP A 70 13.58 -43.61 -46.00
C TRP A 70 13.65 -42.35 -45.14
N ALA A 71 12.59 -41.54 -45.16
CA ALA A 71 12.47 -40.38 -44.29
C ALA A 71 12.39 -40.75 -42.81
N GLY A 72 11.75 -41.88 -42.47
CA GLY A 72 11.75 -42.44 -41.12
C GLY A 72 13.16 -42.78 -40.64
N TRP A 73 13.97 -43.44 -41.47
CA TRP A 73 15.39 -43.68 -41.15
C TRP A 73 16.21 -42.39 -41.07
N GLY A 74 15.96 -41.42 -41.95
CA GLY A 74 16.56 -40.08 -41.87
C GLY A 74 16.24 -39.37 -40.55
N ALA A 75 15.00 -39.46 -40.08
CA ALA A 75 14.56 -38.93 -38.79
C ALA A 75 15.27 -39.62 -37.62
N VAL A 76 15.45 -40.95 -37.66
CA VAL A 76 16.22 -41.69 -36.65
C VAL A 76 17.65 -41.18 -36.56
N VAL A 77 18.33 -41.03 -37.71
CA VAL A 77 19.72 -40.54 -37.74
C VAL A 77 19.82 -39.13 -37.13
N LEU A 78 18.91 -38.24 -37.52
CA LEU A 78 18.91 -36.86 -37.04
C LEU A 78 18.62 -36.77 -35.53
N LEU A 79 17.61 -37.50 -35.05
CA LEU A 79 17.26 -37.55 -33.63
C LEU A 79 18.34 -38.25 -32.79
N ALA A 80 18.98 -39.30 -33.31
CA ALA A 80 20.07 -39.98 -32.62
C ALA A 80 21.30 -39.07 -32.46
N ALA A 81 21.66 -38.33 -33.51
CA ALA A 81 22.73 -37.32 -33.43
C ALA A 81 22.40 -36.25 -32.38
N PHE A 82 21.13 -35.83 -32.32
CA PHE A 82 20.67 -34.85 -31.36
C PHE A 82 20.70 -35.37 -29.91
N ILE A 83 20.22 -36.60 -29.68
CA ILE A 83 20.29 -37.29 -28.38
C ILE A 83 21.74 -37.48 -27.94
N ALA A 84 22.65 -37.85 -28.84
CA ALA A 84 24.08 -37.97 -28.53
C ALA A 84 24.67 -36.64 -28.07
N GLY A 85 24.34 -35.53 -28.74
CA GLY A 85 24.76 -34.18 -28.34
C GLY A 85 24.23 -33.76 -26.97
N ILE A 86 22.94 -34.04 -26.68
CA ILE A 86 22.34 -33.78 -25.37
C ILE A 86 23.05 -34.62 -24.30
N SER A 87 23.22 -35.93 -24.54
CA SER A 87 23.78 -36.87 -23.57
C SER A 87 25.23 -36.52 -23.23
N TYR A 88 26.02 -36.11 -24.22
CA TYR A 88 27.39 -35.64 -24.03
C TYR A 88 27.48 -34.40 -23.15
N ASN A 89 26.59 -33.42 -23.36
CA ASN A 89 26.56 -32.21 -22.54
C ASN A 89 26.08 -32.49 -21.11
N LEU A 90 25.03 -33.31 -20.96
CA LEU A 90 24.52 -33.71 -19.64
C LEU A 90 25.56 -34.49 -18.83
N ALA A 91 26.33 -35.39 -19.47
CA ALA A 91 27.41 -36.14 -18.84
C ALA A 91 28.58 -35.25 -18.36
N ARG A 92 28.73 -34.05 -18.93
CA ARG A 92 29.73 -33.05 -18.51
C ARG A 92 29.19 -32.05 -17.50
N GLY A 93 27.93 -32.18 -17.07
CA GLY A 93 27.27 -31.21 -16.21
C GLY A 93 26.90 -29.91 -16.91
N ASN A 94 26.97 -29.86 -18.25
CA ASN A 94 26.57 -28.70 -19.03
C ASN A 94 25.09 -28.81 -19.37
N THR A 95 24.33 -27.74 -19.10
CA THR A 95 22.91 -27.64 -19.44
C THR A 95 22.65 -26.45 -20.37
N PRO A 96 23.22 -26.45 -21.60
CA PRO A 96 22.95 -25.38 -22.57
C PRO A 96 21.45 -25.33 -22.91
N ASP A 97 20.97 -24.14 -23.26
CA ASP A 97 19.59 -23.92 -23.67
C ASP A 97 19.32 -24.65 -25.00
N CYS A 98 18.31 -25.54 -25.02
CA CYS A 98 17.89 -26.10 -26.30
C CYS A 98 16.97 -25.15 -27.06
N HIS A 99 17.44 -24.61 -28.18
CA HIS A 99 16.59 -23.92 -29.17
C HIS A 99 15.90 -24.92 -30.13
N CYS A 100 15.37 -26.01 -29.58
CA CYS A 100 14.76 -27.11 -30.34
C CYS A 100 13.57 -26.61 -31.19
N PHE A 101 12.85 -25.58 -30.73
CA PHE A 101 11.71 -24.96 -31.42
C PHE A 101 11.94 -23.45 -31.63
N GLY A 102 13.18 -23.02 -31.90
CA GLY A 102 13.51 -21.60 -32.03
C GLY A 102 13.25 -20.82 -30.73
N GLN A 103 12.56 -19.68 -30.82
CA GLN A 103 12.17 -18.84 -29.67
C GLN A 103 10.90 -19.32 -28.95
N LEU A 104 10.22 -20.36 -29.44
CA LEU A 104 8.94 -20.80 -28.89
C LEU A 104 9.08 -21.55 -27.55
N GLN A 105 10.20 -22.25 -27.35
CA GLN A 105 10.58 -22.91 -26.08
C GLN A 105 12.10 -22.94 -26.00
N SER A 106 12.66 -22.25 -25.00
CA SER A 106 14.08 -22.31 -24.63
C SER A 106 14.16 -22.76 -23.18
N GLU A 107 14.38 -24.06 -23.00
CA GLU A 107 14.59 -24.67 -21.69
C GLU A 107 15.97 -25.32 -21.63
N PRO A 108 16.64 -25.31 -20.46
CA PRO A 108 17.89 -26.01 -20.27
C PRO A 108 17.69 -27.51 -20.51
N ILE A 109 18.64 -28.15 -21.19
CA ILE A 109 18.55 -29.60 -21.47
C ILE A 109 18.48 -30.41 -20.17
N GLY A 110 17.60 -31.42 -20.15
CA GLY A 110 17.41 -32.29 -18.98
C GLY A 110 16.96 -33.71 -19.33
N PRO A 111 16.71 -34.57 -18.31
CA PRO A 111 16.28 -35.95 -18.52
C PRO A 111 14.96 -36.07 -19.31
N ALA A 112 14.04 -35.13 -19.10
CA ALA A 112 12.79 -35.05 -19.86
C ALA A 112 13.03 -34.85 -21.37
N THR A 113 14.06 -34.09 -21.75
CA THR A 113 14.45 -33.86 -23.15
C THR A 113 14.90 -35.16 -23.82
N LEU A 114 15.64 -36.01 -23.11
CA LEU A 114 16.06 -37.33 -23.61
C LEU A 114 14.88 -38.27 -23.79
N ILE A 115 13.95 -38.31 -22.82
CA ILE A 115 12.73 -39.14 -22.91
C ILE A 115 11.89 -38.73 -24.12
N ARG A 116 11.63 -37.43 -24.29
CA ARG A 116 10.86 -36.89 -25.42
C ARG A 116 11.47 -37.28 -26.76
N ASN A 117 12.78 -37.11 -26.93
CA ASN A 117 13.46 -37.47 -28.17
C ASN A 117 13.52 -38.99 -28.37
N GLY A 118 13.62 -39.78 -27.30
CA GLY A 118 13.53 -41.24 -27.35
C GLY A 118 12.17 -41.74 -27.87
N VAL A 119 11.07 -41.09 -27.47
CA VAL A 119 9.73 -41.38 -27.99
C VAL A 119 9.65 -41.08 -29.49
N LEU A 120 10.21 -39.95 -29.94
CA LEU A 120 10.25 -39.59 -31.36
C LEU A 120 11.08 -40.58 -32.19
N VAL A 121 12.20 -41.08 -31.64
CA VAL A 121 12.99 -42.15 -32.26
C VAL A 121 12.19 -43.45 -32.39
N ALA A 122 11.43 -43.83 -31.35
CA ALA A 122 10.59 -45.02 -31.41
C ALA A 122 9.51 -44.92 -32.50
N ILE A 123 8.90 -43.73 -32.64
CA ILE A 123 7.93 -43.45 -33.72
C ILE A 123 8.62 -43.51 -35.09
N ALA A 124 9.80 -42.92 -35.24
CA ALA A 124 10.57 -42.93 -36.48
C ALA A 124 11.02 -44.35 -36.90
N LEU A 125 11.47 -45.16 -35.93
CA LEU A 125 11.80 -46.58 -36.12
C LEU A 125 10.56 -47.39 -36.51
N PHE A 126 9.43 -47.14 -35.86
CA PHE A 126 8.16 -47.78 -36.22
C PHE A 126 7.78 -47.48 -37.67
N ILE A 127 7.90 -46.22 -38.13
CA ILE A 127 7.62 -45.83 -39.52
C ILE A 127 8.57 -46.54 -40.50
N GLY A 128 9.88 -46.56 -40.20
CA GLY A 128 10.89 -47.19 -41.06
C GLY A 128 10.73 -48.71 -41.16
N ILE A 129 10.51 -49.39 -40.02
CA ILE A 129 10.39 -50.85 -39.94
C ILE A 129 9.02 -51.31 -40.43
N ALA A 130 7.94 -50.71 -39.95
CA ALA A 130 6.59 -51.11 -40.34
C ALA A 130 6.29 -50.74 -41.80
N GLY A 131 6.80 -49.59 -42.29
CA GLY A 131 6.69 -49.21 -43.69
C GLY A 131 7.43 -50.14 -44.64
N ALA A 132 8.57 -50.71 -44.20
CA ALA A 132 9.31 -51.71 -44.97
C ALA A 132 8.69 -53.12 -44.90
N ALA A 133 8.09 -53.49 -43.76
CA ALA A 133 7.54 -54.83 -43.52
C ALA A 133 6.09 -55.01 -43.99
N TYR A 134 5.25 -53.98 -43.88
CA TYR A 134 3.80 -54.06 -44.12
C TYR A 134 3.31 -53.12 -45.24
N GLY A 135 4.22 -52.36 -45.85
CA GLY A 135 3.90 -51.31 -46.81
C GLY A 135 3.61 -49.96 -46.13
N PRO A 136 3.71 -48.84 -46.86
CA PRO A 136 3.72 -47.49 -46.29
C PRO A 136 2.36 -46.96 -45.79
N GLY A 137 1.30 -47.79 -45.81
CA GLY A 137 -0.07 -47.40 -45.51
C GLY A 137 -0.71 -46.52 -46.61
N PRO A 138 -1.95 -46.03 -46.40
CA PRO A 138 -2.70 -45.24 -47.37
C PRO A 138 -2.01 -43.91 -47.68
N SER A 139 -2.05 -43.56 -48.97
CA SER A 139 -1.51 -42.31 -49.51
C SER A 139 -2.51 -41.16 -49.30
N ILE A 140 -2.04 -40.06 -48.71
CA ILE A 140 -2.78 -38.79 -48.68
C ILE A 140 -3.05 -38.28 -50.10
N VAL A 141 -2.17 -38.59 -51.05
CA VAL A 141 -2.32 -38.20 -52.45
C VAL A 141 -3.48 -38.97 -53.10
N ASP A 142 -3.64 -40.26 -52.78
CA ASP A 142 -4.72 -41.09 -53.34
C ASP A 142 -6.07 -40.71 -52.72
N TRP A 143 -6.08 -40.34 -51.44
CA TRP A 143 -7.26 -39.85 -50.74
C TRP A 143 -7.72 -38.48 -51.27
N THR A 144 -6.78 -37.57 -51.58
CA THR A 144 -7.09 -36.25 -52.15
C THR A 144 -7.52 -36.30 -53.62
N GLN A 145 -7.05 -37.28 -54.40
CA GLN A 145 -7.50 -37.51 -55.78
C GLN A 145 -8.93 -38.06 -55.90
N ASN A 146 -9.45 -38.72 -54.85
CA ASN A 146 -10.79 -39.32 -54.83
C ASN A 146 -11.86 -38.45 -54.15
N MET A 147 -11.54 -37.21 -53.76
CA MET A 147 -12.49 -36.31 -53.10
C MET A 147 -13.37 -35.55 -54.09
N ASP A 148 -14.67 -35.47 -53.80
CA ASP A 148 -15.59 -34.59 -54.50
C ASP A 148 -15.40 -33.13 -54.08
N GLY A 149 -15.94 -32.20 -54.88
CA GLY A 149 -15.73 -30.75 -54.67
C GLY A 149 -16.23 -30.26 -53.30
N LEU A 150 -17.26 -30.89 -52.75
CA LEU A 150 -17.79 -30.56 -51.42
C LEU A 150 -16.83 -31.02 -50.30
N ALA A 151 -16.26 -32.23 -50.40
CA ALA A 151 -15.27 -32.70 -49.42
C ALA A 151 -14.02 -31.81 -49.41
N TRP A 152 -13.58 -31.31 -50.57
CA TRP A 152 -12.50 -30.34 -50.65
C TRP A 152 -12.81 -29.03 -49.91
N VAL A 153 -14.01 -28.47 -50.08
CA VAL A 153 -14.43 -27.25 -49.40
C VAL A 153 -14.51 -27.45 -47.88
N VAL A 154 -15.05 -28.58 -47.43
CA VAL A 154 -15.14 -28.91 -45.99
C VAL A 154 -13.76 -29.11 -45.38
N LEU A 155 -12.86 -29.80 -46.09
CA LEU A 155 -11.49 -30.03 -45.64
C LEU A 155 -10.70 -28.73 -45.54
N ILE A 156 -10.75 -27.88 -46.57
CA ILE A 156 -10.08 -26.57 -46.59
C ILE A 156 -10.66 -25.66 -45.51
N GLY A 157 -12.00 -25.60 -45.39
CA GLY A 157 -12.67 -24.83 -44.34
C GLY A 157 -12.26 -25.31 -42.94
N GLY A 158 -12.23 -26.62 -42.70
CA GLY A 158 -11.78 -27.20 -41.44
C GLY A 158 -10.32 -26.88 -41.12
N LEU A 159 -9.42 -26.97 -42.10
CA LEU A 159 -8.00 -26.60 -41.94
C LEU A 159 -7.82 -25.10 -41.65
N ILE A 160 -8.58 -24.22 -42.32
CA ILE A 160 -8.57 -22.78 -42.06
C ILE A 160 -9.04 -22.49 -40.63
N ILE A 161 -10.12 -23.14 -40.18
CA ILE A 161 -10.64 -22.98 -38.81
C ILE A 161 -9.61 -23.48 -37.80
N ILE A 162 -9.01 -24.64 -38.01
CA ILE A 162 -7.97 -25.19 -37.11
C ILE A 162 -6.75 -24.26 -37.06
N ALA A 163 -6.30 -23.75 -38.21
CA ALA A 163 -5.19 -22.80 -38.27
C ALA A 163 -5.53 -21.47 -37.58
N ALA A 164 -6.75 -20.96 -37.75
CA ALA A 164 -7.22 -19.76 -37.06
C ALA A 164 -7.29 -19.97 -35.55
N LEU A 165 -7.83 -21.11 -35.10
CA LEU A 165 -7.86 -21.48 -33.68
C LEU A 165 -6.46 -21.63 -33.10
N ALA A 166 -5.54 -22.29 -33.81
CA ALA A 166 -4.15 -22.41 -33.40
C ALA A 166 -3.46 -21.05 -33.33
N GLY A 167 -3.75 -20.14 -34.29
CA GLY A 167 -3.26 -18.76 -34.27
C GLY A 167 -3.80 -17.96 -33.09
N VAL A 168 -5.08 -18.11 -32.74
CA VAL A 168 -5.69 -17.50 -31.56
C VAL A 168 -5.06 -18.05 -30.28
N VAL A 169 -4.92 -19.37 -30.15
CA VAL A 169 -4.27 -19.98 -28.98
C VAL A 169 -2.81 -19.52 -28.87
N TRP A 170 -2.08 -19.49 -29.99
CA TRP A 170 -0.71 -18.98 -30.02
C TRP A 170 -0.64 -17.51 -29.61
N MET A 171 -1.55 -16.67 -30.12
CA MET A 171 -1.62 -15.25 -29.75
C MET A 171 -1.96 -15.09 -28.27
N LEU A 172 -2.90 -15.86 -27.74
CA LEU A 172 -3.25 -15.86 -26.31
C LEU A 172 -2.07 -16.28 -25.44
N VAL A 173 -1.39 -17.38 -25.77
CA VAL A 173 -0.19 -17.83 -25.04
C VAL A 173 0.93 -16.81 -25.14
N HIS A 174 1.11 -16.16 -26.30
CA HIS A 174 2.12 -15.14 -26.49
C HIS A 174 1.79 -13.87 -25.68
N LEU A 175 0.52 -13.46 -25.62
CA LEU A 175 0.05 -12.36 -24.77
C LEU A 175 0.20 -12.69 -23.29
N LEU A 176 -0.19 -13.89 -22.86
CA LEU A 176 0.04 -14.35 -21.49
C LEU A 176 1.54 -14.38 -21.16
N GLY A 177 2.40 -14.81 -22.09
CA GLY A 177 3.84 -14.82 -21.90
C GLY A 177 4.45 -13.41 -21.87
N GLN A 178 3.95 -12.48 -22.69
CA GLN A 178 4.38 -11.08 -22.66
C GLN A 178 3.96 -10.41 -21.34
N ASN A 179 2.71 -10.60 -20.93
CA ASN A 179 2.19 -10.07 -19.67
C ASN A 179 2.83 -10.73 -18.46
N GLY A 180 3.08 -12.05 -18.50
CA GLY A 180 3.78 -12.78 -17.45
C GLY A 180 5.23 -12.33 -17.28
N ARG A 181 5.94 -11.98 -18.36
CA ARG A 181 7.29 -11.39 -18.26
C ARG A 181 7.28 -9.97 -17.70
N LEU A 182 6.21 -9.22 -17.94
CA LEU A 182 6.01 -7.91 -17.32
C LEU A 182 5.73 -8.06 -15.83
N LEU A 183 4.86 -9.00 -15.44
CA LEU A 183 4.59 -9.32 -14.03
C LEU A 183 5.85 -9.78 -13.31
N VAL A 184 6.62 -10.73 -13.85
CA VAL A 184 7.89 -11.17 -13.22
C VAL A 184 8.95 -10.06 -13.18
N ARG A 185 8.88 -9.07 -14.09
CA ARG A 185 9.73 -7.87 -14.00
C ARG A 185 9.22 -6.90 -12.96
N LEU A 186 7.92 -6.80 -12.80
CA LEU A 186 7.26 -5.99 -11.78
C LEU A 186 7.55 -6.59 -10.41
N ASP A 187 7.33 -7.89 -10.19
CA ASP A 187 7.73 -8.62 -8.97
C ASP A 187 9.22 -8.42 -8.66
N ARG A 188 10.12 -8.48 -9.65
CA ARG A 188 11.55 -8.22 -9.40
C ARG A 188 11.85 -6.76 -9.05
N ILE A 189 11.05 -5.84 -9.57
CA ILE A 189 11.16 -4.42 -9.24
C ILE A 189 10.58 -4.19 -7.84
N GLU A 190 9.44 -4.80 -7.51
CA GLU A 190 8.80 -4.83 -6.19
C GLU A 190 9.69 -5.48 -5.14
N ASP A 191 10.27 -6.65 -5.41
CA ASP A 191 11.26 -7.32 -4.56
C ASP A 191 12.51 -6.46 -4.41
N ALA A 192 13.03 -5.86 -5.49
CA ALA A 192 14.19 -4.98 -5.40
C ALA A 192 13.88 -3.64 -4.70
N LEU A 193 12.61 -3.22 -4.67
CA LEU A 193 12.13 -2.06 -3.94
C LEU A 193 11.86 -2.42 -2.48
N ALA A 194 11.31 -3.60 -2.19
CA ALA A 194 11.15 -4.16 -0.85
C ALA A 194 12.50 -4.46 -0.17
N ASP A 195 13.48 -5.00 -0.91
CA ASP A 195 14.87 -5.17 -0.46
C ASP A 195 15.58 -3.82 -0.25
N ALA A 196 15.10 -2.76 -0.92
CA ALA A 196 15.58 -1.39 -0.75
C ALA A 196 14.72 -0.59 0.26
N ASP A 197 13.77 -1.23 0.93
CA ASP A 197 12.79 -0.64 1.87
C ASP A 197 11.95 0.51 1.28
N ILE A 198 11.83 0.56 -0.05
CA ILE A 198 10.96 1.47 -0.78
C ILE A 198 9.62 0.73 -0.96
N ALA A 199 8.64 1.08 -0.14
CA ALA A 199 7.27 0.61 -0.36
C ALA A 199 6.80 1.09 -1.74
N LEU A 200 6.55 0.15 -2.65
CA LEU A 200 5.53 0.38 -3.66
C LEU A 200 4.23 0.19 -2.91
N ASP A 201 3.64 1.32 -2.51
CA ASP A 201 2.24 1.35 -2.11
C ASP A 201 1.47 0.71 -3.30
N GLU A 202 1.11 -0.57 -3.17
CA GLU A 202 -0.19 -0.98 -3.66
C GLU A 202 -1.14 0.09 -3.10
N GLU A 203 -2.08 0.57 -3.92
CA GLU A 203 -3.26 1.23 -3.38
C GLU A 203 -4.02 0.18 -2.52
N GLU A 204 -3.42 -0.29 -1.41
CA GLU A 204 -4.14 -0.54 -0.19
C GLU A 204 -4.82 0.79 0.07
N GLU A 205 -6.11 0.80 -0.24
CA GLU A 205 -7.04 1.79 0.25
C GLU A 205 -6.62 2.08 1.71
N ASP A 206 -6.09 3.28 1.95
CA ASP A 206 -5.97 3.86 3.28
C ASP A 206 -7.41 3.94 3.84
N GLU A 207 -7.99 2.82 4.27
CA GLU A 207 -9.27 2.76 4.95
C GLU A 207 -9.19 3.45 6.32
N ASP A 208 -7.99 3.78 6.81
CA ASP A 208 -7.78 4.30 8.15
C ASP A 208 -7.31 5.78 8.23
N ALA A 209 -7.18 6.52 7.12
CA ALA A 209 -6.65 7.91 7.14
C ALA A 209 -7.65 9.02 6.75
N PHE A 210 -8.94 8.72 6.56
CA PHE A 210 -10.00 9.74 6.40
C PHE A 210 -11.13 9.60 7.44
N GLU A 211 -10.81 9.39 8.72
CA GLU A 211 -11.77 9.57 9.82
C GLU A 211 -11.50 10.85 10.63
N GLU A 212 -11.56 12.02 9.98
CA GLU A 212 -11.78 13.29 10.68
C GLU A 212 -13.00 14.00 10.08
N GLY A 213 -14.18 13.54 10.49
CA GLY A 213 -15.44 14.26 10.28
C GLY A 213 -16.07 14.62 11.62
N LEU A 214 -16.96 15.61 11.60
CA LEU A 214 -17.72 15.96 12.80
C LEU A 214 -18.45 14.74 13.38
N PRO A 215 -18.52 14.57 14.71
CA PRO A 215 -19.13 13.39 15.32
C PRO A 215 -20.58 13.18 14.88
N PHE A 216 -20.93 11.93 14.63
CA PHE A 216 -22.31 11.56 14.31
C PHE A 216 -23.29 12.06 15.39
N GLY A 217 -24.40 12.65 14.98
CA GLY A 217 -25.42 13.20 15.87
C GLY A 217 -25.08 14.57 16.48
N SER A 218 -23.89 15.12 16.22
CA SER A 218 -23.56 16.49 16.63
C SER A 218 -24.33 17.53 15.78
N PRO A 219 -24.58 18.75 16.28
CA PRO A 219 -25.20 19.81 15.49
C PRO A 219 -24.34 20.18 14.28
N ALA A 220 -24.95 20.21 13.09
CA ALA A 220 -24.27 20.63 11.88
C ALA A 220 -23.96 22.14 11.92
N PRO A 221 -22.71 22.57 11.65
CA PRO A 221 -22.34 23.98 11.64
C PRO A 221 -23.22 24.80 10.70
N ALA A 222 -23.79 25.87 11.21
CA ALA A 222 -24.59 26.77 10.40
C ALA A 222 -23.70 27.51 9.39
N PHE A 223 -24.18 27.64 8.15
CA PHE A 223 -23.53 28.44 7.13
C PHE A 223 -24.56 29.25 6.34
N GLY A 224 -24.08 30.31 5.70
CA GLY A 224 -24.84 31.11 4.75
C GLY A 224 -23.95 31.47 3.57
N LEU A 225 -24.14 30.77 2.44
CA LEU A 225 -23.36 30.94 1.22
C LEU A 225 -24.19 31.61 0.13
N THR A 226 -23.49 32.18 -0.84
CA THR A 226 -24.13 32.76 -2.03
C THR A 226 -24.29 31.67 -3.07
N GLY A 227 -25.51 31.49 -3.58
CA GLY A 227 -25.82 30.60 -4.67
C GLY A 227 -25.37 31.16 -6.02
N LEU A 228 -25.43 30.33 -7.05
CA LEU A 228 -24.98 30.67 -8.41
C LEU A 228 -25.71 31.88 -9.03
N HIS A 229 -26.92 32.21 -8.57
CA HIS A 229 -27.70 33.35 -9.07
C HIS A 229 -27.72 34.53 -8.08
N GLY A 230 -26.80 34.55 -7.10
CA GLY A 230 -26.66 35.63 -6.13
C GLY A 230 -27.64 35.56 -4.96
N GLU A 231 -28.46 34.52 -4.88
CA GLU A 231 -29.33 34.25 -3.74
C GLU A 231 -28.51 33.81 -2.53
N ARG A 232 -28.89 34.25 -1.32
CA ARG A 232 -28.25 33.75 -0.10
C ARG A 232 -28.93 32.46 0.36
N MET A 233 -28.19 31.38 0.45
CA MET A 233 -28.66 30.08 0.92
C MET A 233 -28.02 29.68 2.23
N THR A 234 -28.85 29.18 3.14
CA THR A 234 -28.43 28.71 4.46
C THR A 234 -28.74 27.22 4.61
N LEU A 235 -28.05 26.57 5.55
CA LEU A 235 -28.36 25.18 5.90
C LEU A 235 -29.84 24.99 6.28
N ASP A 236 -30.41 25.93 7.04
CA ASP A 236 -31.83 25.89 7.42
C ASP A 236 -32.76 26.01 6.23
N ALA A 237 -32.42 26.82 5.22
CA ALA A 237 -33.18 26.91 3.99
C ALA A 237 -33.15 25.60 3.19
N LEU A 238 -31.99 24.92 3.12
CA LEU A 238 -31.86 23.62 2.47
C LEU A 238 -32.65 22.51 3.19
N ARG A 239 -32.78 22.62 4.52
CA ARG A 239 -33.54 21.70 5.39
C ARG A 239 -35.03 21.99 5.45
N ALA A 240 -35.50 23.13 4.93
CA ALA A 240 -36.90 23.57 5.06
C ALA A 240 -37.91 22.57 4.47
N ALA A 241 -37.50 21.77 3.48
CA ALA A 241 -38.31 20.71 2.89
C ALA A 241 -38.53 19.50 3.84
N GLY A 242 -37.85 19.44 4.99
CA GLY A 242 -37.93 18.34 5.95
C GLY A 242 -37.17 17.08 5.52
N ASN A 243 -36.40 17.15 4.44
CA ASN A 243 -35.56 16.06 3.95
C ASN A 243 -34.15 16.15 4.54
N PRO A 244 -33.43 15.03 4.66
CA PRO A 244 -31.99 15.07 4.87
C PRO A 244 -31.30 15.86 3.75
N VAL A 245 -30.19 16.51 4.09
CA VAL A 245 -29.39 17.32 3.18
C VAL A 245 -28.05 16.62 2.97
N LEU A 246 -27.74 16.22 1.73
CA LEU A 246 -26.41 15.82 1.32
C LEU A 246 -25.62 17.07 0.93
N LEU A 247 -24.57 17.37 1.69
CA LEU A 247 -23.57 18.36 1.32
C LEU A 247 -22.48 17.65 0.52
N VAL A 248 -22.13 18.21 -0.65
CA VAL A 248 -21.03 17.70 -1.47
C VAL A 248 -20.03 18.82 -1.69
N PHE A 249 -18.84 18.68 -1.11
CA PHE A 249 -17.74 19.63 -1.24
C PHE A 249 -16.94 19.33 -2.51
N THR A 250 -16.77 20.33 -3.37
CA THR A 250 -16.10 20.19 -4.67
C THR A 250 -15.17 21.36 -4.99
N ASP A 251 -14.40 21.18 -6.07
CA ASP A 251 -13.58 22.23 -6.66
C ASP A 251 -13.75 22.21 -8.20
N PRO A 252 -13.78 23.37 -8.88
CA PRO A 252 -14.01 23.43 -10.33
C PRO A 252 -12.86 22.84 -11.15
N THR A 253 -11.64 22.84 -10.62
CA THR A 253 -10.44 22.31 -11.29
C THR A 253 -10.18 20.83 -11.00
N CYS A 254 -10.91 20.27 -10.03
CA CYS A 254 -10.82 18.87 -9.63
C CYS A 254 -11.48 17.93 -10.66
N ARG A 255 -10.67 17.08 -11.31
CA ARG A 255 -11.14 16.12 -12.33
C ARG A 255 -12.17 15.11 -11.80
N PRO A 256 -11.96 14.44 -10.66
CA PRO A 256 -12.97 13.54 -10.08
C PRO A 256 -14.28 14.27 -9.73
N CYS A 257 -14.19 15.50 -9.22
CA CYS A 257 -15.35 16.32 -8.91
C CYS A 257 -16.20 16.61 -10.16
N ASN A 258 -15.55 16.96 -11.28
CA ASN A 258 -16.21 17.21 -12.56
C ASN A 258 -16.90 15.94 -13.10
N ALA A 259 -16.31 14.76 -12.91
CA ALA A 259 -16.92 13.49 -13.30
C ALA A 259 -18.19 13.14 -12.49
N LEU A 260 -18.34 13.69 -11.28
CA LEU A 260 -19.49 13.47 -10.40
C LEU A 260 -20.67 14.41 -10.68
N LEU A 261 -20.47 15.52 -11.40
CA LEU A 261 -21.51 16.53 -11.65
C LEU A 261 -22.77 15.99 -12.37
N PRO A 262 -22.69 15.12 -13.40
CA PRO A 262 -23.88 14.56 -14.03
C PRO A 262 -24.78 13.80 -13.05
N ASP A 263 -24.17 13.07 -12.12
CA ASP A 263 -24.85 12.33 -11.06
C ASP A 263 -25.49 13.24 -10.03
N ILE A 264 -24.79 14.29 -9.60
CA ILE A 264 -25.34 15.29 -8.68
C ILE A 264 -26.57 15.95 -9.30
N GLY A 265 -26.50 16.35 -10.57
CA GLY A 265 -27.65 16.91 -11.28
C GLY A 265 -28.83 15.93 -11.36
N LYS A 266 -28.55 14.63 -11.56
CA LYS A 266 -29.57 13.58 -11.53
C LYS A 266 -30.21 13.45 -10.14
N TRP A 267 -29.42 13.31 -9.07
CA TRP A 267 -29.91 13.19 -7.70
C TRP A 267 -30.73 14.39 -7.28
N GLN A 268 -30.27 15.59 -7.65
CA GLN A 268 -30.98 16.84 -7.41
C GLN A 268 -32.32 16.92 -8.12
N ARG A 269 -32.58 16.16 -9.19
CA ARG A 269 -33.89 16.14 -9.88
C ARG A 269 -34.75 14.98 -9.40
N GLU A 270 -34.19 13.78 -9.34
CA GLU A 270 -34.94 12.54 -9.06
C GLU A 270 -35.24 12.35 -7.58
N TYR A 271 -34.37 12.79 -6.68
CA TYR A 271 -34.50 12.53 -5.24
C TYR A 271 -35.01 13.72 -4.44
N ARG A 272 -35.50 14.80 -5.08
CA ARG A 272 -35.99 16.02 -4.40
C ARG A 272 -36.99 15.78 -3.27
N SER A 273 -37.80 14.72 -3.37
CA SER A 273 -38.81 14.38 -2.35
C SER A 273 -38.26 13.59 -1.17
N LYS A 274 -37.00 13.11 -1.23
CA LYS A 274 -36.37 12.26 -0.22
C LYS A 274 -35.02 12.81 0.29
N LEU A 275 -34.30 13.55 -0.53
CA LEU A 275 -32.95 14.03 -0.27
C LEU A 275 -32.75 15.39 -0.95
N THR A 276 -32.36 16.40 -0.18
CA THR A 276 -31.87 17.67 -0.72
C THR A 276 -30.38 17.52 -0.97
N VAL A 277 -29.89 17.75 -2.19
CA VAL A 277 -28.46 17.71 -2.49
C VAL A 277 -27.96 19.13 -2.75
N ALA A 278 -26.97 19.59 -1.98
CA ALA A 278 -26.34 20.89 -2.12
C ALA A 278 -24.87 20.73 -2.49
N LEU A 279 -24.47 21.37 -3.59
CA LEU A 279 -23.10 21.38 -4.07
C LEU A 279 -22.40 22.59 -3.48
N ILE A 280 -21.42 22.40 -2.61
CA ILE A 280 -20.59 23.47 -2.06
C ILE A 280 -19.28 23.47 -2.84
N SER A 281 -18.92 24.60 -3.43
CA SER A 281 -17.71 24.69 -4.23
C SER A 281 -16.94 25.98 -4.05
N ARG A 282 -15.63 25.88 -4.28
CA ARG A 282 -14.71 27.02 -4.35
C ARG A 282 -14.76 27.64 -5.75
N GLY A 283 -14.37 28.90 -5.84
CA GLY A 283 -14.18 29.58 -7.13
C GLY A 283 -15.33 30.50 -7.51
N SER A 284 -15.27 31.02 -8.73
CA SER A 284 -16.17 32.06 -9.19
C SER A 284 -17.49 31.49 -9.71
N PRO A 285 -18.59 32.28 -9.72
CA PRO A 285 -19.83 31.86 -10.38
C PRO A 285 -19.60 31.45 -11.85
N GLU A 286 -18.68 32.12 -12.55
CA GLU A 286 -18.35 31.86 -13.95
C GLU A 286 -17.86 30.42 -14.18
N ASP A 287 -17.11 29.87 -13.22
CA ASP A 287 -16.57 28.50 -13.28
C ASP A 287 -17.66 27.41 -13.26
N TYR A 288 -18.83 27.74 -12.68
CA TYR A 288 -19.96 26.83 -12.51
C TYR A 288 -21.16 27.14 -13.41
N LEU A 289 -21.25 28.33 -14.02
CA LEU A 289 -22.35 28.68 -14.92
C LEU A 289 -22.47 27.72 -16.11
N ALA A 290 -21.36 27.43 -16.80
CA ALA A 290 -21.36 26.52 -17.94
C ALA A 290 -21.71 25.07 -17.53
N LYS A 291 -21.10 24.59 -16.44
CA LYS A 291 -21.28 23.22 -15.93
C LYS A 291 -22.66 23.00 -15.33
N SER A 292 -23.22 24.01 -14.67
CA SER A 292 -24.60 23.98 -14.14
C SER A 292 -25.62 23.89 -15.28
N ALA A 293 -25.42 24.66 -16.36
CA ALA A 293 -26.27 24.57 -17.54
C ALA A 293 -26.16 23.19 -18.24
N GLU A 294 -24.95 22.65 -18.34
CA GLU A 294 -24.70 21.35 -18.98
C GLU A 294 -25.34 20.17 -18.23
N HIS A 295 -25.20 20.12 -16.90
CA HIS A 295 -25.65 18.98 -16.10
C HIS A 295 -26.97 19.23 -15.37
N GLY A 296 -27.54 20.43 -15.50
CA GLY A 296 -28.79 20.84 -14.84
C GLY A 296 -28.65 20.89 -13.32
N LEU A 297 -27.53 21.43 -12.82
CA LEU A 297 -27.25 21.56 -11.39
C LEU A 297 -28.09 22.68 -10.78
N THR A 298 -28.63 22.42 -9.60
CA THR A 298 -29.34 23.38 -8.73
C THR A 298 -28.65 23.43 -7.36
N ASN A 299 -28.97 24.37 -6.47
CA ASN A 299 -28.33 24.47 -5.13
C ASN A 299 -26.78 24.43 -5.16
N VAL A 300 -26.18 25.15 -6.11
CA VAL A 300 -24.72 25.33 -6.19
C VAL A 300 -24.37 26.54 -5.36
N LEU A 301 -23.64 26.32 -4.28
CA LEU A 301 -23.28 27.30 -3.27
C LEU A 301 -21.78 27.55 -3.32
N LEU A 302 -21.41 28.82 -3.37
CA LEU A 302 -20.04 29.25 -3.53
C LEU A 302 -19.48 29.72 -2.20
N GLN A 303 -18.31 29.20 -1.86
CA GLN A 303 -17.46 29.64 -0.76
C GLN A 303 -16.20 30.30 -1.33
N GLU A 304 -15.66 31.31 -0.64
CA GLU A 304 -14.50 32.06 -1.13
C GLU A 304 -13.20 31.26 -0.99
N LYS A 305 -13.07 30.54 0.13
CA LYS A 305 -11.94 29.68 0.43
C LYS A 305 -12.47 28.28 0.67
N SER A 306 -12.29 27.75 1.88
CA SER A 306 -12.81 26.46 2.32
C SER A 306 -13.62 26.64 3.59
N GLU A 307 -14.14 27.83 3.89
CA GLU A 307 -14.70 28.15 5.22
C GLU A 307 -15.83 27.21 5.67
N VAL A 308 -16.63 26.67 4.74
CA VAL A 308 -17.65 25.66 5.10
C VAL A 308 -17.07 24.26 5.04
N ALA A 309 -16.16 23.96 4.11
CA ALA A 309 -15.48 22.66 4.10
C ALA A 309 -14.68 22.43 5.41
N ASP A 310 -13.93 23.43 5.86
CA ASP A 310 -13.12 23.41 7.07
C ASP A 310 -13.99 23.29 8.34
N ALA A 311 -15.12 24.00 8.39
CA ALA A 311 -16.07 23.87 9.50
C ALA A 311 -16.65 22.46 9.63
N TYR A 312 -16.76 21.75 8.51
CA TYR A 312 -17.21 20.35 8.44
C TYR A 312 -16.06 19.35 8.42
N GLN A 313 -14.81 19.82 8.65
CA GLN A 313 -13.57 19.02 8.65
C GLN A 313 -13.30 18.28 7.33
N SER A 314 -13.84 18.77 6.21
CA SER A 314 -13.64 18.19 4.88
C SER A 314 -12.31 18.66 4.26
N GLY A 315 -11.24 17.88 4.46
CA GLY A 315 -9.90 18.17 3.93
C GLY A 315 -9.69 17.92 2.43
N GLY A 316 -10.60 17.20 1.76
CA GLY A 316 -10.47 16.79 0.35
C GLY A 316 -11.71 17.04 -0.50
N THR A 317 -11.57 16.99 -1.83
CA THR A 317 -12.70 17.05 -2.78
C THR A 317 -12.56 15.98 -3.88
N PRO A 318 -13.66 15.32 -4.32
CA PRO A 318 -15.01 15.51 -3.84
C PRO A 318 -15.23 14.77 -2.51
N THR A 319 -15.95 15.37 -1.57
CA THR A 319 -16.32 14.72 -0.29
C THR A 319 -17.79 14.98 0.00
N GLY A 320 -18.53 13.94 0.40
CA GLY A 320 -19.94 14.04 0.76
C GLY A 320 -20.21 13.84 2.25
N LEU A 321 -21.28 14.45 2.75
CA LEU A 321 -21.74 14.28 4.13
C LEU A 321 -23.26 14.45 4.20
N LEU A 322 -23.93 13.61 5.00
CA LEU A 322 -25.36 13.76 5.28
C LEU A 322 -25.59 14.59 6.53
N VAL A 323 -26.50 15.54 6.43
CA VAL A 323 -27.12 16.26 7.55
C VAL A 323 -28.57 15.82 7.64
N SER A 324 -29.01 15.41 8.82
CA SER A 324 -30.39 15.00 9.07
C SER A 324 -31.37 16.18 8.99
N ALA A 325 -32.66 15.88 8.86
CA ALA A 325 -33.71 16.92 8.78
C ALA A 325 -33.77 17.80 10.05
N ASP A 326 -33.42 17.26 11.22
CA ASP A 326 -33.30 17.98 12.49
C ASP A 326 -31.98 18.74 12.66
N GLY A 327 -31.05 18.64 11.71
CA GLY A 327 -29.86 19.49 11.61
C GLY A 327 -28.63 18.92 12.31
N MET A 328 -28.62 17.61 12.51
CA MET A 328 -27.50 16.89 13.09
C MET A 328 -26.67 16.23 11.99
N ILE A 329 -25.40 15.94 12.27
CA ILE A 329 -24.55 15.16 11.39
C ILE A 329 -25.09 13.73 11.32
N GLY A 330 -25.48 13.31 10.12
CA GLY A 330 -26.15 12.03 9.85
C GLY A 330 -25.28 10.98 9.20
N SER A 331 -23.99 11.26 8.92
CA SER A 331 -23.01 10.28 8.45
C SER A 331 -21.59 10.73 8.78
N GLY A 332 -20.59 9.86 8.61
CA GLY A 332 -19.21 10.30 8.46
C GLY A 332 -18.97 10.98 7.10
N LEU A 333 -17.77 11.53 6.91
CA LEU A 333 -17.34 12.03 5.60
C LEU A 333 -17.21 10.86 4.62
N ALA A 334 -17.66 11.08 3.39
CA ALA A 334 -17.56 10.15 2.28
C ALA A 334 -16.61 10.72 1.23
N PRO A 335 -15.30 10.48 1.33
CA PRO A 335 -14.32 10.96 0.36
C PRO A 335 -14.42 10.20 -0.96
N GLY A 336 -14.36 10.92 -2.07
CA GLY A 336 -14.38 10.36 -3.41
C GLY A 336 -15.78 10.07 -3.97
N SER A 337 -15.84 9.90 -5.30
CA SER A 337 -17.10 9.77 -6.04
C SER A 337 -17.91 8.53 -5.66
N ASP A 338 -17.25 7.41 -5.40
CA ASP A 338 -17.93 6.13 -5.10
C ASP A 338 -18.49 6.09 -3.68
N ALA A 339 -17.77 6.64 -2.71
CA ALA A 339 -18.28 6.79 -1.35
C ALA A 339 -19.53 7.68 -1.34
N ILE A 340 -19.55 8.78 -2.10
CA ILE A 340 -20.72 9.66 -2.23
C ILE A 340 -21.90 8.91 -2.87
N ARG A 341 -21.66 8.11 -3.92
CA ARG A 341 -22.72 7.28 -4.56
C ARG A 341 -23.33 6.28 -3.58
N ARG A 342 -22.50 5.62 -2.76
CA ARG A 342 -22.96 4.72 -1.70
C ARG A 342 -23.77 5.47 -0.65
N LEU A 343 -23.30 6.63 -0.21
CA LEU A 343 -23.97 7.46 0.78
C LEU A 343 -25.36 7.92 0.31
N VAL A 344 -25.48 8.35 -0.95
CA VAL A 344 -26.77 8.68 -1.57
C VAL A 344 -27.71 7.48 -1.56
N THR A 345 -27.21 6.30 -1.96
CA THR A 345 -28.00 5.06 -2.01
C THR A 345 -28.51 4.68 -0.62
N GLN A 346 -27.65 4.75 0.40
CA GLN A 346 -28.03 4.47 1.78
C GLN A 346 -29.02 5.49 2.34
N ALA A 347 -28.89 6.78 1.97
CA ALA A 347 -29.82 7.83 2.37
C ALA A 347 -31.22 7.63 1.79
N ILE A 348 -31.33 7.29 0.50
CA ILE A 348 -32.64 7.06 -0.14
C ILE A 348 -33.31 5.74 0.28
N GLU A 349 -32.51 4.78 0.75
CA GLU A 349 -32.96 3.48 1.28
C GLU A 349 -33.22 3.49 2.80
N ASN A 350 -33.01 4.62 3.49
CA ASN A 350 -33.10 4.75 4.96
C ASN A 350 -32.22 3.75 5.73
N LYS A 351 -31.07 3.34 5.17
CA LYS A 351 -30.13 2.41 5.81
C LYS A 351 -29.06 3.11 6.66
N VAL A 352 -28.79 4.38 6.39
CA VAL A 352 -28.07 5.24 7.34
C VAL A 352 -29.04 5.59 8.46
N ALA A 353 -28.60 5.56 9.71
CA ALA A 353 -29.39 5.88 10.90
C ALA A 353 -29.77 7.37 10.96
N ILE A 354 -30.46 7.88 9.94
CA ILE A 354 -30.98 9.24 9.89
C ILE A 354 -32.27 9.21 10.72
N PRO A 355 -32.32 9.86 11.90
CA PRO A 355 -33.54 9.88 12.70
C PRO A 355 -34.63 10.64 11.93
N ILE A 356 -35.59 9.93 11.35
CA ILE A 356 -36.81 10.51 10.77
C ILE A 356 -37.87 10.57 11.89
N LYS A 357 -38.26 11.80 12.25
CA LYS A 357 -39.05 12.22 13.43
C LYS A 357 -40.14 11.26 13.95
N ALA A 358 -40.16 11.14 15.29
CA ALA A 358 -41.39 11.18 16.08
C ALA A 358 -41.24 12.17 17.26
N ALA A 359 -42.25 13.03 17.40
CA ALA A 359 -42.54 14.07 18.39
C ALA A 359 -41.62 14.28 19.63
N ALA A 360 -41.08 15.50 19.69
CA ALA A 360 -40.83 16.36 20.86
C ALA A 360 -40.59 15.72 22.23
N LYS A 361 -39.32 15.74 22.65
CA LYS A 361 -38.96 16.20 24.00
C LYS A 361 -37.63 16.93 23.91
N LYS A 362 -37.60 18.19 24.37
CA LYS A 362 -36.43 19.07 24.37
C LYS A 362 -35.33 18.42 25.22
N PRO A 363 -34.19 17.97 24.68
CA PRO A 363 -33.04 17.66 25.49
C PRO A 363 -32.35 18.98 25.85
N ALA A 364 -31.95 19.10 27.10
CA ALA A 364 -31.09 20.18 27.58
C ALA A 364 -29.82 20.28 26.71
N PRO A 365 -29.17 21.45 26.62
CA PRO A 365 -27.93 21.60 25.87
C PRO A 365 -26.89 20.61 26.41
N ALA A 366 -26.38 19.74 25.53
CA ALA A 366 -25.27 18.86 25.86
C ALA A 366 -23.99 19.72 25.99
N PRO A 367 -23.14 19.49 27.01
CA PRO A 367 -21.89 20.21 27.16
C PRO A 367 -20.90 19.82 26.07
N ALA A 368 -19.99 20.73 25.73
CA ALA A 368 -18.84 20.50 24.87
C ALA A 368 -18.06 19.24 25.33
N ALA A 369 -17.61 18.43 24.37
CA ALA A 369 -16.83 17.23 24.64
C ALA A 369 -15.50 17.62 25.32
N ALA A 370 -15.38 17.25 26.59
CA ALA A 370 -14.22 17.49 27.42
C ALA A 370 -13.11 16.44 27.16
N ARG A 371 -11.84 16.85 27.27
CA ARG A 371 -10.67 15.98 27.08
C ARG A 371 -10.64 14.93 28.20
N GLY A 372 -9.95 13.79 28.00
CA GLY A 372 -9.92 12.68 28.98
C GLY A 372 -9.47 13.08 30.40
N ALA A 373 -8.70 14.16 30.55
CA ALA A 373 -8.32 14.73 31.85
C ALA A 373 -9.50 15.38 32.60
N ASP A 374 -10.48 15.92 31.89
CA ASP A 374 -11.67 16.57 32.45
C ASP A 374 -12.70 15.58 33.01
N LYS A 375 -12.45 14.27 32.83
CA LYS A 375 -13.29 13.16 33.31
C LYS A 375 -12.71 12.44 34.53
N ILE A 376 -11.53 12.82 35.01
CA ILE A 376 -10.93 12.20 36.20
C ILE A 376 -11.81 12.46 37.43
N GLY A 377 -12.08 11.41 38.21
CA GLY A 377 -12.99 11.44 39.37
C GLY A 377 -14.48 11.38 39.02
N THR A 378 -14.84 11.21 37.73
CA THR A 378 -16.23 11.00 37.31
C THR A 378 -16.52 9.52 37.11
N ALA A 379 -17.78 9.12 37.26
CA ALA A 379 -18.22 7.76 36.99
C ALA A 379 -17.89 7.36 35.54
N ALA A 380 -17.24 6.21 35.36
CA ALA A 380 -16.92 5.69 34.04
C ALA A 380 -18.21 5.45 33.23
N PRO A 381 -18.24 5.82 31.94
CA PRO A 381 -19.34 5.48 31.05
C PRO A 381 -19.69 3.99 31.11
N GLU A 382 -20.97 3.66 31.01
CA GLU A 382 -21.42 2.27 30.98
C GLU A 382 -20.90 1.59 29.70
N VAL A 383 -20.14 0.50 29.87
CA VAL A 383 -19.65 -0.33 28.77
C VAL A 383 -20.27 -1.71 28.92
N ALA A 384 -20.94 -2.16 27.86
CA ALA A 384 -21.52 -3.49 27.74
C ALA A 384 -21.26 -4.00 26.32
N LEU A 385 -20.26 -4.86 26.16
CA LEU A 385 -19.78 -5.33 24.85
C LEU A 385 -19.65 -6.86 24.85
N PRO A 386 -19.86 -7.52 23.69
CA PRO A 386 -19.67 -8.96 23.57
C PRO A 386 -18.19 -9.32 23.67
N ASN A 387 -17.87 -10.37 24.43
CA ASN A 387 -16.55 -10.98 24.43
C ASN A 387 -16.34 -11.89 23.20
N LEU A 388 -15.17 -12.52 23.10
CA LEU A 388 -14.85 -13.43 21.98
C LEU A 388 -15.77 -14.66 21.87
N ALA A 389 -16.49 -15.01 22.94
CA ALA A 389 -17.50 -16.09 22.95
C ALA A 389 -18.92 -15.58 22.66
N GLY A 390 -19.10 -14.28 22.42
CA GLY A 390 -20.40 -13.63 22.19
C GLY A 390 -21.19 -13.32 23.46
N GLU A 391 -20.62 -13.54 24.65
CA GLU A 391 -21.26 -13.21 25.92
C GLU A 391 -21.04 -11.74 26.24
N THR A 392 -22.08 -11.03 26.69
CA THR A 392 -21.95 -9.62 27.08
C THR A 392 -21.17 -9.50 28.38
N VAL A 393 -20.03 -8.81 28.32
CA VAL A 393 -19.23 -8.41 29.48
C VAL A 393 -19.47 -6.94 29.74
N THR A 394 -19.71 -6.58 30.99
CA THR A 394 -19.94 -5.20 31.39
C THR A 394 -18.80 -4.67 32.24
N LEU A 395 -18.52 -3.37 32.14
CA LEU A 395 -17.53 -2.74 33.01
C LEU A 395 -17.94 -2.80 34.50
N ALA A 396 -19.23 -2.91 34.78
CA ALA A 396 -19.75 -3.10 36.14
C ALA A 396 -19.28 -4.42 36.79
N ASP A 397 -18.98 -5.46 35.99
CA ASP A 397 -18.47 -6.76 36.46
C ASP A 397 -17.07 -6.64 37.09
N PHE A 398 -16.38 -5.54 36.82
CA PHE A 398 -15.03 -5.26 37.32
C PHE A 398 -15.00 -4.41 38.58
N LYS A 399 -16.16 -3.95 39.09
CA LYS A 399 -16.25 -3.20 40.35
C LYS A 399 -15.65 -3.95 41.54
N GLY A 400 -15.10 -3.20 42.48
CA GLY A 400 -14.42 -3.72 43.68
C GLY A 400 -12.92 -3.97 43.51
N ALA A 401 -12.35 -3.70 42.33
CA ALA A 401 -10.91 -3.69 42.09
C ALA A 401 -10.53 -2.62 41.05
N PRO A 402 -9.33 -1.99 41.15
CA PRO A 402 -8.81 -1.13 40.09
C PRO A 402 -8.75 -1.90 38.76
N THR A 403 -9.17 -1.27 37.68
CA THR A 403 -9.25 -1.89 36.36
C THR A 403 -8.63 -0.99 35.30
N ALA A 404 -7.60 -1.46 34.63
CA ALA A 404 -7.01 -0.86 33.45
C ALA A 404 -7.88 -1.20 32.25
N LEU A 405 -8.50 -0.18 31.65
CA LEU A 405 -9.26 -0.30 30.42
C LEU A 405 -8.31 0.00 29.26
N LEU A 406 -7.94 -1.04 28.51
CA LEU A 406 -6.99 -0.97 27.41
C LEU A 406 -7.74 -0.94 26.07
N PHE A 407 -7.55 0.11 25.29
CA PHE A 407 -8.08 0.26 23.95
C PHE A 407 -7.08 -0.25 22.91
N TRP A 408 -7.56 -1.15 22.04
CA TRP A 408 -6.70 -1.97 21.21
C TRP A 408 -7.21 -2.11 19.78
N ASN A 409 -6.28 -2.33 18.85
CA ASN A 409 -6.56 -2.73 17.47
C ASN A 409 -5.55 -3.81 17.06
N PRO A 410 -5.97 -5.04 16.71
CA PRO A 410 -5.06 -6.12 16.31
C PRO A 410 -4.33 -5.86 14.98
N GLY A 411 -4.80 -4.92 14.17
CA GLY A 411 -4.11 -4.41 12.98
C GLY A 411 -3.02 -3.37 13.27
N CYS A 412 -2.97 -2.79 14.47
CA CYS A 412 -1.99 -1.76 14.81
C CYS A 412 -0.61 -2.35 15.12
N GLY A 413 0.43 -1.93 14.37
CA GLY A 413 1.81 -2.40 14.58
C GLY A 413 2.40 -2.06 15.97
N PHE A 414 1.97 -0.95 16.59
CA PHE A 414 2.37 -0.61 17.97
C PHE A 414 1.71 -1.54 18.99
N CYS A 415 0.44 -1.89 18.79
CA CYS A 415 -0.26 -2.89 19.59
C CYS A 415 0.44 -4.26 19.49
N GLN A 416 0.75 -4.72 18.28
CA GLN A 416 1.40 -6.02 18.07
C GLN A 416 2.74 -6.14 18.80
N ARG A 417 3.57 -5.08 18.79
CA ARG A 417 4.86 -5.05 19.50
C ARG A 417 4.73 -5.17 21.01
N MET A 418 3.59 -4.78 21.60
CA MET A 418 3.34 -4.87 23.03
C MET A 418 2.85 -6.24 23.51
N ILE A 419 2.44 -7.13 22.60
CA ILE A 419 1.88 -8.45 22.97
C ILE A 419 2.84 -9.26 23.88
N PRO A 420 4.16 -9.36 23.60
CA PRO A 420 5.08 -10.06 24.48
C PRO A 420 5.14 -9.48 25.90
N GLU A 421 5.10 -8.14 26.01
CA GLU A 421 5.16 -7.44 27.31
C GLU A 421 3.87 -7.62 28.11
N LEU A 422 2.71 -7.57 27.45
CA LEU A 422 1.42 -7.85 28.08
C LEU A 422 1.35 -9.29 28.59
N LYS A 423 1.80 -10.27 27.79
CA LYS A 423 1.86 -11.67 28.22
C LYS A 423 2.79 -11.87 29.43
N ALA A 424 3.96 -11.24 29.41
CA ALA A 424 4.90 -11.29 30.52
C ALA A 424 4.30 -10.68 31.81
N TRP A 425 3.56 -9.57 31.67
CA TRP A 425 2.84 -8.95 32.78
C TRP A 425 1.69 -9.82 33.30
N GLU A 426 0.91 -10.47 32.42
CA GLU A 426 -0.16 -11.41 32.82
C GLU A 426 0.38 -12.68 33.51
N GLU A 427 1.62 -13.08 33.19
CA GLU A 427 2.30 -14.20 33.85
C GLU A 427 2.82 -13.83 35.24
N ASN A 428 3.32 -12.61 35.42
CA ASN A 428 3.88 -12.11 36.68
C ASN A 428 3.34 -10.71 37.03
N PRO A 429 2.04 -10.58 37.34
CA PRO A 429 1.46 -9.28 37.67
C PRO A 429 1.99 -8.80 39.05
N PRO A 430 2.27 -7.49 39.20
CA PRO A 430 2.53 -6.86 40.50
C PRO A 430 1.45 -7.17 41.55
N ALA A 431 1.79 -7.11 42.83
CA ALA A 431 0.87 -7.46 43.92
C ALA A 431 -0.35 -6.51 44.02
N ASP A 432 -0.23 -5.29 43.50
CA ASP A 432 -1.24 -4.23 43.44
C ASP A 432 -1.72 -3.96 42.00
N ALA A 433 -1.46 -4.88 41.07
CA ALA A 433 -1.82 -4.73 39.68
C ALA A 433 -3.34 -4.57 39.49
N PRO A 434 -3.79 -3.65 38.60
CA PRO A 434 -5.19 -3.57 38.24
C PRO A 434 -5.62 -4.80 37.44
N LYS A 435 -6.92 -5.10 37.43
CA LYS A 435 -7.50 -6.00 36.43
C LYS A 435 -7.34 -5.39 35.04
N LEU A 436 -7.11 -6.20 34.02
CA LEU A 436 -7.03 -5.73 32.64
C LEU A 436 -8.30 -6.13 31.88
N LEU A 437 -8.97 -5.15 31.27
CA LEU A 437 -10.04 -5.35 30.31
C LEU A 437 -9.62 -4.75 28.97
N VAL A 438 -9.53 -5.60 27.94
CA VAL A 438 -9.12 -5.19 26.60
C VAL A 438 -10.36 -4.91 25.76
N VAL A 439 -10.54 -3.66 25.37
CA VAL A 439 -11.57 -3.21 24.43
C VAL A 439 -10.92 -3.12 23.06
N SER A 440 -11.22 -4.08 22.19
CA SER A 440 -10.52 -4.25 20.93
C SER A 440 -11.43 -4.06 19.72
N THR A 441 -10.90 -3.47 18.66
CA THR A 441 -11.53 -3.47 17.34
C THR A 441 -11.22 -4.77 16.59
N GLY A 442 -11.84 -4.96 15.42
CA GLY A 442 -11.62 -6.14 14.58
C GLY A 442 -12.52 -7.34 14.92
N ASP A 443 -12.26 -8.47 14.27
CA ASP A 443 -13.02 -9.71 14.44
C ASP A 443 -12.56 -10.53 15.67
N ALA A 444 -13.36 -11.53 16.03
CA ALA A 444 -13.09 -12.36 17.21
C ALA A 444 -11.87 -13.26 17.00
N GLU A 445 -11.68 -13.77 15.79
CA GLU A 445 -10.61 -14.68 15.41
C GLU A 445 -9.23 -14.03 15.59
N ARG A 446 -9.01 -12.85 15.03
CA ARG A 446 -7.73 -12.14 15.10
C ARG A 446 -7.43 -11.67 16.52
N ASN A 447 -8.45 -11.33 17.30
CA ASN A 447 -8.29 -11.02 18.71
C ASN A 447 -7.96 -12.26 19.55
N ALA A 448 -8.47 -13.44 19.20
CA ALA A 448 -8.14 -14.69 19.87
C ALA A 448 -6.67 -15.10 19.65
N GLU A 449 -6.12 -14.84 18.46
CA GLU A 449 -4.71 -15.12 18.11
C GLU A 449 -3.69 -14.39 19.00
N MET A 450 -4.09 -13.27 19.63
CA MET A 450 -3.23 -12.54 20.55
C MET A 450 -2.82 -13.41 21.76
N GLY A 451 -3.67 -14.35 22.16
CA GLY A 451 -3.39 -15.28 23.27
C GLY A 451 -3.21 -14.59 24.62
N LEU A 452 -3.91 -13.48 24.85
CA LEU A 452 -4.00 -12.83 26.17
C LEU A 452 -4.96 -13.60 27.07
N LYS A 453 -4.67 -13.64 28.37
CA LYS A 453 -5.53 -14.26 29.40
C LYS A 453 -6.64 -13.30 29.85
N SER A 454 -6.42 -12.00 29.70
CA SER A 454 -7.36 -10.95 30.07
C SER A 454 -8.61 -10.99 29.18
N PRO A 455 -9.80 -10.66 29.73
CA PRO A 455 -11.01 -10.55 28.93
C PRO A 455 -10.86 -9.54 27.79
N ILE A 456 -11.20 -9.98 26.57
CA ILE A 456 -11.27 -9.14 25.38
C ILE A 456 -12.73 -8.97 24.98
N VAL A 457 -13.16 -7.72 24.85
CA VAL A 457 -14.49 -7.34 24.36
C VAL A 457 -14.37 -6.59 23.04
N LEU A 458 -15.34 -6.82 22.15
CA LEU A 458 -15.31 -6.31 20.78
C LEU A 458 -16.07 -4.98 20.66
N ASP A 459 -15.37 -3.93 20.28
CA ASP A 459 -15.92 -2.60 19.98
C ASP A 459 -15.81 -2.34 18.47
N SER A 460 -16.84 -2.78 17.73
CA SER A 460 -16.95 -2.60 16.28
C SER A 460 -17.08 -1.10 15.92
N GLY A 461 -15.96 -0.40 15.86
CA GLY A 461 -15.87 1.01 15.47
C GLY A 461 -15.22 1.96 16.47
N PHE A 462 -14.54 1.46 17.52
CA PHE A 462 -13.81 2.30 18.50
C PHE A 462 -14.68 3.32 19.26
N ASN A 463 -15.97 3.04 19.41
CA ASN A 463 -16.94 3.96 20.03
C ASN A 463 -16.69 4.13 21.53
N THR A 464 -16.31 3.03 22.19
CA THR A 464 -16.00 3.03 23.63
C THR A 464 -14.68 3.75 23.87
N GLY A 465 -13.66 3.55 23.03
CA GLY A 465 -12.43 4.35 23.06
C GLY A 465 -12.71 5.86 23.05
N ARG A 466 -13.49 6.33 22.07
CA ARG A 466 -13.89 7.75 21.97
C ARG A 466 -14.72 8.23 23.16
N ALA A 467 -15.64 7.42 23.67
CA ALA A 467 -16.47 7.78 24.83
C ALA A 467 -15.63 8.06 26.09
N PHE A 468 -14.50 7.39 26.22
CA PHE A 468 -13.54 7.60 27.30
C PHE A 468 -12.46 8.65 26.98
N GLY A 469 -12.49 9.23 25.78
CA GLY A 469 -11.55 10.27 25.35
C GLY A 469 -10.24 9.74 24.77
N ALA A 470 -10.19 8.46 24.39
CA ALA A 470 -9.05 7.90 23.66
C ALA A 470 -9.05 8.34 22.20
N SER A 471 -7.88 8.76 21.71
CA SER A 471 -7.65 9.23 20.34
C SER A 471 -6.98 8.20 19.42
N GLY A 472 -6.60 7.04 19.94
CA GLY A 472 -5.94 5.98 19.16
C GLY A 472 -5.53 4.76 19.98
N THR A 473 -4.90 3.79 19.33
CA THR A 473 -4.45 2.53 19.93
C THR A 473 -2.94 2.34 19.74
N PRO A 474 -2.19 1.82 20.73
CA PRO A 474 -2.65 1.40 22.05
C PRO A 474 -2.85 2.60 22.99
N SER A 475 -3.94 2.63 23.75
CA SER A 475 -4.15 3.60 24.82
C SER A 475 -4.88 2.96 25.99
N ALA A 476 -4.69 3.48 27.20
CA ALA A 476 -5.34 2.93 28.38
C ALA A 476 -5.65 4.01 29.42
N LEU A 477 -6.60 3.73 30.29
CA LEU A 477 -6.85 4.50 31.50
C LEU A 477 -7.18 3.55 32.65
N LEU A 478 -7.03 4.03 33.87
CA LEU A 478 -7.38 3.28 35.07
C LEU A 478 -8.73 3.73 35.61
N ILE A 479 -9.53 2.75 36.02
CA ILE A 479 -10.79 2.92 36.72
C ILE A 479 -10.60 2.40 38.14
N ASN A 480 -11.02 3.16 39.15
CA ASN A 480 -10.89 2.76 40.55
C ASN A 480 -11.92 1.66 40.93
N ALA A 481 -11.83 1.17 42.18
CA ALA A 481 -12.71 0.11 42.66
C ALA A 481 -14.20 0.51 42.71
N GLU A 482 -14.48 1.81 42.81
CA GLU A 482 -15.81 2.41 42.86
C GLU A 482 -16.45 2.54 41.45
N GLY A 483 -15.66 2.42 40.39
CA GLY A 483 -16.09 2.55 39.00
C GLY A 483 -15.96 3.96 38.44
N GLU A 484 -15.08 4.78 39.00
CA GLU A 484 -14.76 6.13 38.54
C GLU A 484 -13.43 6.14 37.79
N ILE A 485 -13.29 7.05 36.82
CA ILE A 485 -12.06 7.23 36.05
C ILE A 485 -11.00 7.80 36.99
N ALA A 486 -9.96 7.01 37.29
CA ALA A 486 -8.89 7.40 38.20
C ALA A 486 -7.79 8.22 37.52
N THR A 487 -7.66 8.11 36.19
CA THR A 487 -6.53 8.67 35.43
C THR A 487 -7.00 9.22 34.08
N GLY A 488 -6.19 10.12 33.50
CA GLY A 488 -6.34 10.47 32.09
C GLY A 488 -6.03 9.27 31.19
N VAL A 489 -6.33 9.42 29.89
CA VAL A 489 -5.97 8.41 28.89
C VAL A 489 -4.48 8.51 28.58
N ALA A 490 -3.74 7.45 28.93
CA ALA A 490 -2.36 7.26 28.55
C ALA A 490 -2.28 6.67 27.13
N VAL A 491 -1.41 7.21 26.28
CA VAL A 491 -1.28 6.82 24.88
C VAL A 491 0.09 6.18 24.63
N GLY A 492 0.12 5.16 23.78
CA GLY A 492 1.34 4.45 23.41
C GLY A 492 1.80 3.43 24.45
N ALA A 493 2.78 2.61 24.07
CA ALA A 493 3.27 1.52 24.89
C ALA A 493 3.78 1.96 26.28
N PRO A 494 4.59 3.03 26.41
CA PRO A 494 5.09 3.47 27.71
C PRO A 494 3.96 3.91 28.66
N GLY A 495 2.97 4.65 28.12
CA GLY A 495 1.83 5.12 28.91
C GLY A 495 0.95 3.98 29.40
N VAL A 496 0.62 3.03 28.51
CA VAL A 496 -0.16 1.84 28.88
C VAL A 496 0.56 0.99 29.92
N LEU A 497 1.86 0.74 29.74
CA LEU A 497 2.63 -0.04 30.70
C LEU A 497 2.76 0.66 32.06
N GLY A 498 2.81 1.99 32.09
CA GLY A 498 2.75 2.76 33.34
C GLY A 498 1.44 2.56 34.10
N ILE A 499 0.30 2.59 33.38
CA ILE A 499 -1.02 2.29 33.97
C ILE A 499 -1.06 0.86 34.53
N LEU A 500 -0.53 -0.13 33.80
CA LEU A 500 -0.50 -1.54 34.23
C LEU A 500 0.46 -1.80 35.41
N ARG A 501 1.47 -0.95 35.59
CA ARG A 501 2.40 -0.99 36.72
C ARG A 501 1.89 -0.21 37.94
N ASN A 502 0.73 0.44 37.83
CA ASN A 502 0.16 1.30 38.86
C ASN A 502 1.09 2.47 39.24
N ASP A 503 1.90 2.95 38.29
CA ASP A 503 2.70 4.15 38.47
C ASP A 503 1.73 5.35 38.50
N ALA A 504 1.68 6.09 39.61
CA ALA A 504 0.72 7.18 39.80
C ALA A 504 0.81 8.19 38.64
N PRO A 505 -0.30 8.53 37.97
CA PRO A 505 -0.28 9.47 36.86
C PRO A 505 -0.03 10.87 37.41
N THR A 506 1.07 11.47 36.97
CA THR A 506 1.27 12.90 37.14
C THR A 506 0.36 13.58 36.10
N PRO A 507 -0.63 14.39 36.48
CA PRO A 507 -1.51 15.04 35.51
C PRO A 507 -0.70 16.04 34.69
N ALA A 508 -0.80 15.99 33.36
CA ALA A 508 -0.40 17.10 32.52
C ALA A 508 -1.35 18.29 32.81
N PRO A 509 -0.86 19.52 33.06
CA PRO A 509 -1.72 20.67 33.30
C PRO A 509 -2.52 21.03 32.04
N VAL A 510 -3.80 21.34 32.24
CA VAL A 510 -4.68 21.96 31.24
C VAL A 510 -4.68 23.45 31.52
N ILE A 511 -4.21 24.27 30.56
CA ILE A 511 -4.27 25.73 30.66
C ILE A 511 -5.34 26.23 29.68
N PHE A 512 -6.31 26.94 30.22
CA PHE A 512 -7.31 27.73 29.50
C PHE A 512 -6.68 29.10 29.23
N GLU A 513 -6.52 29.47 27.96
CA GLU A 513 -6.14 30.84 27.60
C GLU A 513 -7.37 31.75 27.76
N ASP A 514 -7.44 32.46 28.88
CA ASP A 514 -8.07 33.79 28.95
C ASP A 514 -6.97 34.78 29.34
N GLU A 515 -7.03 35.95 28.69
CA GLU A 515 -6.03 37.00 28.58
C GLU A 515 -5.43 37.51 29.91
N ASP A 516 -4.17 37.94 29.80
CA ASP A 516 -3.40 38.80 30.71
C ASP A 516 -2.95 38.20 32.05
N ASP A 517 -1.73 37.67 32.09
CA ASP A 517 -0.64 38.14 32.99
C ASP A 517 0.65 37.35 32.72
N GLU A 518 1.76 38.08 32.60
CA GLU A 518 3.12 37.58 32.37
C GLU A 518 3.59 36.68 33.53
N GLU A 519 3.98 35.43 33.25
CA GLU A 519 5.11 34.71 33.89
C GLU A 519 5.34 33.34 33.21
N ASP A 520 6.35 33.30 32.33
CA ASP A 520 7.15 32.18 31.78
C ASP A 520 6.57 30.73 31.84
N GLU A 521 5.97 30.26 30.74
CA GLU A 521 5.76 28.83 30.47
C GLU A 521 6.95 28.24 29.68
N ALA A 522 7.57 27.20 30.24
CA ALA A 522 8.71 26.52 29.64
C ALA A 522 8.28 25.55 28.51
N ASP A 523 8.63 25.92 27.27
CA ASP A 523 8.76 25.02 26.11
C ASP A 523 9.59 23.76 26.46
N PRO A 524 9.46 22.63 25.73
CA PRO A 524 10.26 21.43 25.99
C PRO A 524 11.74 21.78 26.08
N GLU A 525 12.30 21.71 27.29
CA GLU A 525 13.63 22.25 27.59
C GLU A 525 14.72 21.32 27.04
N GLY A 526 14.99 21.47 25.74
CA GLY A 526 16.36 21.32 25.26
C GLY A 526 17.29 22.28 26.01
N PRO A 527 18.60 22.03 26.02
CA PRO A 527 19.54 22.83 26.80
C PRO A 527 19.35 24.33 26.52
N PRO A 528 19.29 25.21 27.56
CA PRO A 528 18.83 26.59 27.40
C PRO A 528 19.60 27.34 26.31
N ILE A 529 18.93 28.19 25.55
CA ILE A 529 19.59 29.02 24.53
C ILE A 529 20.69 29.86 25.21
N GLY A 530 21.92 29.77 24.68
CA GLY A 530 23.13 30.40 25.22
C GLY A 530 23.92 29.54 26.21
N SER A 531 23.39 28.40 26.65
CA SER A 531 24.13 27.42 27.45
C SER A 531 25.15 26.65 26.61
N ALA A 532 26.14 26.03 27.26
CA ALA A 532 27.07 25.12 26.56
C ALA A 532 26.31 23.88 26.07
N ALA A 533 26.47 23.51 24.80
CA ALA A 533 25.86 22.30 24.28
C ALA A 533 26.41 21.06 25.02
N PRO A 534 25.56 20.05 25.32
CA PRO A 534 26.01 18.76 25.85
C PRO A 534 27.17 18.17 25.04
N ALA A 535 28.07 17.48 25.73
CA ALA A 535 29.24 16.88 25.09
C ALA A 535 28.81 15.68 24.23
N VAL A 536 29.05 15.75 22.92
CA VAL A 536 28.72 14.68 21.99
C VAL A 536 30.01 14.00 21.53
N ARG A 537 30.18 12.73 21.90
CA ARG A 537 31.31 11.90 21.46
C ARG A 537 30.80 10.55 20.98
N LEU A 538 30.69 10.40 19.66
CA LEU A 538 30.05 9.27 19.01
C LEU A 538 30.92 8.75 17.85
N PRO A 539 30.84 7.46 17.50
CA PRO A 539 31.51 6.93 16.31
C PRO A 539 30.85 7.46 15.03
N ASP A 540 31.65 7.77 14.02
CA ASP A 540 31.17 7.97 12.66
C ASP A 540 30.80 6.63 12.00
N LEU A 541 30.32 6.67 10.76
CA LEU A 541 29.93 5.45 10.03
C LEU A 541 31.09 4.47 9.84
N ASP A 542 32.33 4.95 9.80
CA ASP A 542 33.55 4.14 9.65
C ASP A 542 34.12 3.64 10.99
N GLY A 543 33.46 3.98 12.10
CA GLY A 543 33.83 3.57 13.46
C GLY A 543 34.87 4.48 14.13
N ASN A 544 35.22 5.63 13.53
CA ASN A 544 36.12 6.59 14.15
C ASN A 544 35.36 7.41 15.19
N MET A 545 35.88 7.50 16.41
CA MET A 545 35.27 8.35 17.45
C MET A 545 35.45 9.83 17.11
N ILE A 546 34.35 10.55 16.96
CA ILE A 546 34.34 11.99 16.72
C ILE A 546 33.79 12.73 17.94
N ASP A 547 34.46 13.80 18.34
CA ASP A 547 33.96 14.74 19.34
C ASP A 547 33.41 15.99 18.64
N LEU A 548 32.16 16.36 18.92
CA LEU A 548 31.53 17.55 18.33
C LEU A 548 32.29 18.83 18.73
N ALA A 549 33.03 18.83 19.83
CA ALA A 549 33.91 19.93 20.23
C ALA A 549 35.04 20.20 19.21
N ASP A 550 35.47 19.21 18.44
CA ASP A 550 36.47 19.35 17.39
C ASP A 550 35.92 20.09 16.15
N HIS A 551 34.61 20.33 16.12
CA HIS A 551 33.91 21.07 15.05
C HIS A 551 33.50 22.49 15.46
N ARG A 552 34.04 23.00 16.58
CA ARG A 552 33.91 24.41 16.97
C ARG A 552 34.55 25.34 15.95
N GLY A 553 34.06 26.58 15.89
CA GLY A 553 34.49 27.59 14.92
C GLY A 553 33.54 27.75 13.72
N THR A 554 32.56 26.86 13.56
CA THR A 554 31.47 26.99 12.58
C THR A 554 30.12 26.74 13.24
N ARG A 555 29.11 27.51 12.83
CA ARG A 555 27.72 27.29 13.24
C ARG A 555 27.26 25.93 12.75
N THR A 556 26.74 25.10 13.64
CA THR A 556 26.45 23.69 13.38
C THR A 556 24.96 23.42 13.62
N LEU A 557 24.28 22.82 12.64
CA LEU A 557 22.94 22.29 12.80
C LEU A 557 23.09 20.81 13.16
N LEU A 558 22.72 20.47 14.39
CA LEU A 558 22.68 19.09 14.85
C LEU A 558 21.30 18.53 14.52
N LEU A 559 21.24 17.58 13.59
CA LEU A 559 20.02 16.95 13.09
C LEU A 559 19.91 15.55 13.69
N PHE A 560 18.88 15.31 14.49
CA PHE A 560 18.58 13.99 15.02
C PHE A 560 17.75 13.19 14.02
N TRP A 561 18.20 11.98 13.73
CA TRP A 561 17.75 11.18 12.60
C TRP A 561 17.54 9.71 12.99
N ASN A 562 16.72 9.02 12.20
CA ASN A 562 16.60 7.58 12.24
C ASN A 562 16.29 7.08 10.83
N PRO A 563 17.11 6.18 10.23
CA PRO A 563 16.87 5.68 8.88
C PRO A 563 15.56 4.90 8.73
N GLY A 564 15.01 4.34 9.82
CA GLY A 564 13.70 3.67 9.85
C GLY A 564 12.53 4.58 10.24
N CYS A 565 12.73 5.90 10.28
CA CYS A 565 11.66 6.86 10.55
C CYS A 565 11.06 7.41 9.24
N GLY A 566 9.77 7.16 9.00
CA GLY A 566 9.09 7.63 7.78
C GLY A 566 9.05 9.16 7.62
N PHE A 567 9.11 9.94 8.71
CA PHE A 567 9.25 11.40 8.61
C PHE A 567 10.65 11.83 8.18
N CYS A 568 11.68 11.11 8.62
CA CYS A 568 13.05 11.32 8.17
C CYS A 568 13.17 10.97 6.69
N GLU A 569 12.63 9.83 6.27
CA GLU A 569 12.65 9.39 4.88
C GLU A 569 11.99 10.41 3.93
N ARG A 570 10.80 10.93 4.28
CA ARG A 570 10.14 12.00 3.49
C ARG A 570 10.98 13.28 3.39
N MET A 571 11.78 13.58 4.42
CA MET A 571 12.64 14.76 4.47
C MET A 571 13.98 14.55 3.73
N LEU A 572 14.40 13.30 3.52
CA LEU A 572 15.71 12.94 2.95
C LEU A 572 15.99 13.60 1.58
N PRO A 573 15.05 13.64 0.61
CA PRO A 573 15.30 14.32 -0.67
C PRO A 573 15.55 15.82 -0.50
N GLU A 574 14.88 16.48 0.44
CA GLU A 574 15.03 17.92 0.67
C GLU A 574 16.40 18.22 1.32
N ILE A 575 16.83 17.40 2.29
CA ILE A 575 18.16 17.52 2.90
C ILE A 575 19.25 17.25 1.88
N LYS A 576 19.16 16.18 1.07
CA LYS A 576 20.13 15.91 -0.02
C LYS A 576 20.22 17.08 -0.99
N LYS A 577 19.09 17.69 -1.35
CA LYS A 577 19.04 18.86 -2.24
C LYS A 577 19.69 20.08 -1.57
N TRP A 578 19.47 20.27 -0.28
CA TRP A 578 20.09 21.34 0.50
C TRP A 578 21.62 21.15 0.61
N GLU A 579 22.11 19.92 0.85
CA GLU A 579 23.55 19.59 0.88
C GLU A 579 24.25 19.83 -0.47
N GLN A 580 23.53 19.63 -1.58
CA GLN A 580 24.06 19.88 -2.93
C GLN A 580 24.21 21.38 -3.22
N LYS A 581 23.33 22.22 -2.67
CA LYS A 581 23.32 23.67 -2.92
C LYS A 581 22.99 24.46 -1.64
N PRO A 582 23.87 24.42 -0.63
CA PRO A 582 23.62 25.12 0.63
C PRO A 582 23.66 26.65 0.38
N PRO A 583 22.77 27.42 1.04
CA PRO A 583 22.80 28.88 0.93
C PRO A 583 24.12 29.44 1.49
N LYS A 584 24.54 30.63 1.02
CA LYS A 584 25.73 31.30 1.58
C LYS A 584 25.47 31.63 3.06
N GLY A 585 26.32 31.13 3.94
CA GLY A 585 26.15 31.27 5.40
C GLY A 585 25.28 30.18 6.05
N ALA A 586 24.99 29.08 5.34
CA ALA A 586 24.35 27.92 5.96
C ALA A 586 25.23 27.32 7.09
N PRO A 587 24.59 26.76 8.12
CA PRO A 587 25.29 25.99 9.14
C PRO A 587 25.95 24.74 8.54
N LYS A 588 26.97 24.22 9.21
CA LYS A 588 27.48 22.87 8.97
C LYS A 588 26.46 21.87 9.50
N LEU A 589 25.99 20.96 8.66
CA LEU A 589 25.07 19.90 9.08
C LEU A 589 25.87 18.72 9.68
N VAL A 590 25.49 18.31 10.88
CA VAL A 590 25.94 17.07 11.54
C VAL A 590 24.70 16.27 11.87
N VAL A 591 24.69 15.01 11.43
CA VAL A 591 23.56 14.10 11.62
C VAL A 591 23.89 13.18 12.78
N VAL A 592 23.07 13.17 13.81
CA VAL A 592 23.13 12.21 14.91
C VAL A 592 22.02 11.22 14.65
N SER A 593 22.36 9.99 14.29
CA SER A 593 21.38 9.00 13.87
C SER A 593 21.45 7.74 14.69
N SER A 594 20.29 7.20 15.04
CA SER A 594 20.19 5.81 15.49
C SER A 594 20.27 4.84 14.30
N GLY A 595 20.29 3.53 14.60
CA GLY A 595 20.34 2.46 13.61
C GLY A 595 21.75 2.11 13.12
N SER A 596 21.87 1.08 12.29
CA SER A 596 23.19 0.55 11.89
C SER A 596 23.96 1.52 10.98
N ALA A 597 25.29 1.39 10.99
CA ALA A 597 26.18 2.13 10.09
C ALA A 597 25.86 1.88 8.60
N GLU A 598 25.37 0.69 8.27
CA GLU A 598 25.00 0.30 6.90
C GLU A 598 23.70 0.98 6.47
N ALA A 599 22.66 0.96 7.32
CA ALA A 599 21.40 1.65 7.07
C ALA A 599 21.62 3.15 6.87
N ASN A 600 22.46 3.77 7.70
CA ASN A 600 22.82 5.18 7.57
C ASN A 600 23.66 5.49 6.31
N ARG A 601 24.54 4.58 5.87
CA ARG A 601 25.25 4.73 4.58
C ARG A 601 24.29 4.68 3.40
N ALA A 602 23.29 3.81 3.44
CA ALA A 602 22.27 3.69 2.39
C ALA A 602 21.46 5.00 2.22
N GLN A 603 21.29 5.77 3.30
CA GLN A 603 20.64 7.09 3.23
C GLN A 603 21.39 8.07 2.31
N GLY A 604 22.70 7.90 2.07
CA GLY A 604 23.46 8.68 1.09
C GLY A 604 23.57 10.18 1.40
N LEU A 605 23.54 10.55 2.68
CA LEU A 605 23.82 11.90 3.17
C LEU A 605 25.31 12.21 3.06
N ARG A 606 25.66 13.44 2.65
CA ARG A 606 27.06 13.89 2.55
C ARG A 606 27.61 14.45 3.85
N SER A 607 26.72 14.85 4.75
CA SER A 607 27.05 15.37 6.06
C SER A 607 27.74 14.32 6.93
N LEU A 608 28.46 14.80 7.93
CA LEU A 608 29.03 13.92 8.94
C LEU A 608 27.89 13.26 9.72
N THR A 609 27.82 11.93 9.69
CA THR A 609 26.85 11.14 10.46
C THR A 609 27.54 10.45 11.61
N LEU A 610 27.01 10.67 12.81
CA LEU A 610 27.42 10.08 14.08
C LEU A 610 26.36 9.09 14.55
N LEU A 611 26.76 7.92 15.00
CA LEU A 611 25.84 6.86 15.43
C LEU A 611 25.52 6.98 16.91
N ASP A 612 24.23 7.12 17.22
CA ASP A 612 23.64 7.19 18.57
C ASP A 612 22.64 6.04 18.72
N ASP A 613 23.16 4.82 18.89
CA ASP A 613 22.38 3.57 18.82
C ASP A 613 21.18 3.54 19.78
N GLU A 614 21.32 4.13 20.98
CA GLU A 614 20.28 4.18 22.02
C GLU A 614 19.53 5.53 22.05
N PHE A 615 19.83 6.44 21.12
CA PHE A 615 19.25 7.80 21.09
C PHE A 615 19.50 8.62 22.38
N ALA A 616 20.62 8.32 23.06
CA ALA A 616 20.97 8.94 24.34
C ALA A 616 21.36 10.41 24.14
N VAL A 617 22.11 10.72 23.07
CA VAL A 617 22.46 12.10 22.73
C VAL A 617 21.22 12.87 22.25
N GLY A 618 20.32 12.23 21.49
CA GLY A 618 19.01 12.82 21.19
C GLY A 618 18.27 13.28 22.45
N SER A 619 18.21 12.40 23.45
CA SER A 619 17.56 12.66 24.74
C SER A 619 18.23 13.77 25.55
N ASP A 620 19.57 13.82 25.57
CA ASP A 620 20.34 14.88 26.26
C ASP A 620 20.07 16.29 25.72
N PHE A 621 19.65 16.38 24.45
CA PHE A 621 19.25 17.63 23.80
C PHE A 621 17.74 17.89 23.88
N GLY A 622 17.00 17.09 24.64
CA GLY A 622 15.55 17.21 24.84
C GLY A 622 14.72 16.67 23.68
N SER A 623 15.32 15.88 22.77
CA SER A 623 14.62 15.31 21.62
C SER A 623 13.91 14.01 21.98
N ASP A 624 12.60 13.97 21.74
CA ASP A 624 11.71 12.81 21.93
C ASP A 624 11.29 12.14 20.60
N GLY A 625 11.67 12.72 19.46
CA GLY A 625 11.33 12.20 18.14
C GLY A 625 12.29 12.64 17.03
N THR A 626 12.17 12.00 15.86
CA THR A 626 12.95 12.32 14.66
C THR A 626 12.01 12.57 13.46
N PRO A 627 12.34 13.48 12.53
CA PRO A 627 13.50 14.37 12.53
C PRO A 627 13.29 15.54 13.49
N SER A 628 14.31 15.87 14.26
CA SER A 628 14.37 17.07 15.09
C SER A 628 15.75 17.70 14.96
N ALA A 629 15.89 18.99 15.26
CA ALA A 629 17.17 19.65 15.13
C ALA A 629 17.36 20.79 16.12
N ILE A 630 18.62 21.09 16.40
CA ILE A 630 19.03 22.22 17.22
C ILE A 630 20.24 22.91 16.61
N MET A 631 20.32 24.23 16.77
CA MET A 631 21.45 25.02 16.31
C MET A 631 22.49 25.18 17.41
N ILE A 632 23.76 25.05 17.05
CA ILE A 632 24.92 25.31 17.91
C ILE A 632 25.76 26.43 17.27
N ASP A 633 26.10 27.46 18.04
CA ASP A 633 26.93 28.58 17.59
C ASP A 633 28.40 28.16 17.37
N ALA A 634 29.20 29.07 16.80
CA ALA A 634 30.62 28.80 16.55
C ALA A 634 31.46 28.63 17.84
N GLN A 635 30.94 29.00 19.01
CA GLN A 635 31.58 28.81 20.32
C GLN A 635 31.15 27.51 21.02
N GLY A 636 30.25 26.73 20.42
CA GLY A 636 29.74 25.48 20.98
C GLY A 636 28.60 25.67 21.99
N ARG A 637 27.85 26.77 21.90
CA ARG A 637 26.65 27.01 22.72
C ARG A 637 25.38 26.80 21.92
N VAL A 638 24.31 26.42 22.62
CA VAL A 638 22.98 26.27 22.02
C VAL A 638 22.51 27.63 21.51
N ALA A 639 22.15 27.69 20.24
CA ALA A 639 21.76 28.89 19.53
C ALA A 639 20.29 28.88 19.09
N SER A 640 19.53 27.82 19.34
CA SER A 640 18.08 27.78 19.11
C SER A 640 17.41 26.84 20.10
N GLY A 641 16.09 26.97 20.28
CA GLY A 641 15.31 25.86 20.83
C GLY A 641 15.40 24.63 19.93
N LEU A 642 15.07 23.46 20.50
CA LEU A 642 14.87 22.26 19.72
C LEU A 642 13.65 22.44 18.82
N VAL A 643 13.79 22.13 17.53
CA VAL A 643 12.66 22.09 16.60
C VAL A 643 12.37 20.65 16.21
N VAL A 644 11.10 20.28 16.17
CA VAL A 644 10.65 18.92 15.82
C VAL A 644 9.85 18.96 14.52
N GLY A 645 10.09 17.99 13.65
CA GLY A 645 9.40 17.84 12.37
C GLY A 645 10.11 18.52 11.20
N ALA A 646 9.92 17.93 10.00
CA ALA A 646 10.62 18.35 8.79
C ALA A 646 10.46 19.84 8.42
N PRO A 647 9.27 20.48 8.52
CA PRO A 647 9.11 21.89 8.16
C PRO A 647 9.97 22.84 9.00
N GLU A 648 9.97 22.65 10.32
CA GLU A 648 10.70 23.52 11.25
C GLU A 648 12.21 23.25 11.19
N VAL A 649 12.63 21.99 11.05
CA VAL A 649 14.04 21.65 10.80
C VAL A 649 14.55 22.32 9.52
N MET A 650 13.79 22.27 8.43
CA MET A 650 14.21 22.90 7.17
C MET A 650 14.22 24.43 7.24
N LYS A 651 13.31 25.03 8.00
CA LYS A 651 13.30 26.47 8.29
C LYS A 651 14.55 26.87 9.08
N LEU A 652 14.94 26.08 10.08
CA LEU A 652 16.16 26.29 10.86
C LEU A 652 17.43 26.09 10.01
N ALA A 653 17.47 25.08 9.14
CA ALA A 653 18.57 24.83 8.21
C ALA A 653 18.76 25.93 7.17
N LYS A 654 17.68 26.62 6.77
CA LYS A 654 17.69 27.77 5.85
C LYS A 654 18.00 29.09 6.55
N SER A 655 18.03 29.13 7.89
CA SER A 655 18.37 30.34 8.64
C SER A 655 19.82 30.73 8.44
N THR A 656 20.07 31.97 8.01
CA THR A 656 21.42 32.53 7.78
C THR A 656 21.87 33.52 8.86
N ARG A 657 21.13 33.62 9.98
CA ARG A 657 21.45 34.51 11.10
C ARG A 657 21.42 33.73 12.41
N ASP A 658 22.29 34.09 13.35
CA ASP A 658 22.10 33.72 14.75
C ASP A 658 20.82 34.41 15.24
N PRO A 659 19.86 33.69 15.87
CA PRO A 659 18.76 34.38 16.53
C PRO A 659 19.37 35.27 17.62
N ALA A 660 18.89 36.51 17.69
CA ALA A 660 19.41 37.49 18.63
C ALA A 660 19.27 36.94 20.07
N PRO A 661 20.27 37.14 20.96
CA PRO A 661 20.08 36.82 22.36
C PRO A 661 18.89 37.62 22.89
N PRO A 662 18.07 37.06 23.81
CA PRO A 662 16.92 37.75 24.35
C PRO A 662 17.39 39.06 25.00
N VAL A 663 16.79 40.17 24.56
CA VAL A 663 16.92 41.45 25.23
C VAL A 663 16.20 41.29 26.57
N LYS A 664 16.95 41.33 27.68
CA LYS A 664 16.33 41.47 29.01
C LYS A 664 15.54 42.78 29.03
N VAL A 665 14.21 42.67 29.08
CA VAL A 665 13.31 43.77 29.46
C VAL A 665 13.12 43.71 30.96
#